data_AF-A0A4V8GZY4-F1
#
_entry.id   AF-A0A4V8GZY4-F1
#
_cell.length_a   1.000
_cell.length_b   1.000
_cell.length_c   1.000
_cell.angle_alpha   90.00
_cell.angle_beta   90.00
_cell.angle_gamma   90.00
#
_symmetry.space_group_name_H-M   'P 1'
#
loop_
_entity.id
_entity.type
_entity.pdbx_description
1 polymer ?
#
loop_
_entity_poly.entity_id
_entity_poly.type
_entity_poly.pdbx_seq_one_letter_code
_entity_poly.pdbx_strand_id
1 'polypeptide(L)'
;EVNVVMTGDMTTRLAFAGEQLKQALVEKGYEVNQTTDEKEIGGGKRSIYLNLLNDTTKKNKERFDISTKGKNTYVTGYDGNGIIYGCRELIDQLDQSGTMDFKPVSDAPEMVLRGACIGLQKTTYLPGHAVYEYPYTPESFPWFYDKERWIKYLDMMVENRMNSLYLWNGHPFASLVKLKDYPFALEVDEETFKKNEEMFSFLTTEAEKRGIFVIQMFYNIIVSKPFADHYGIKTQDRNRPITPLISDYTRKSVAAFIEKYPNVGLLVCLGEAIGTYEEDVEWFTKTIIPGIKDGLKVLGRTDEPPVLVRAHDTDCKMVIDAALPLYKNLYTMHKYNGESLTTYEPRGPWAKIHKDLSSLGSVHISNVHILANLEPWRWSSPDFIQKSVKAMHSVHGANALHIYPQANYWDWPYTADKLANGEREEQVYRDWAWYKAWGRYAWKADRNRLEEIKYWDKQFGDFYGIPAEMADNIRIAYEESGEIAPKLLRRFGITEGNRQTLLLGMFMSQFVNPYKYTIHYGFYESCGPGGEKLIEYVEKEWKKQPHVGELPLDIINQVIEHGDKAVAAIDKVVSSAKKNSDELRRLQNDMHCYREYAYAFYYKVKAAQHVLNYHWGKNMDELDKAVPLMEESLKHYTKLVDLTKDTYLFANSMQTAQRRIPIGGDDGNNKTWSEMLVHYKAELYNFKENIEMLKDKKVRKCVEVTPLKEADVKILNNLTKVKIEKGAKIFSNIDGGIDAIAKEITGLTGFVFNGEKQRDDATTIEFECSSPVTMLVAYFKDDHRKFAKAPRLESDASANDYGQAEPVLTNALHVKGVALADIYPYKFKAGRHTLILPKGYCGVLGFTEDKIKERDVALEGGADAPDWLFY
;
A
#
# COMPACT_ATOMS: atom_id res chain seq x y z
N GLU A 1 -34.16 -27.98 23.62
CA GLU A 1 -34.50 -28.31 22.23
C GLU A 1 -35.05 -27.10 21.45
N VAL A 2 -34.43 -26.79 20.31
CA VAL A 2 -34.77 -25.73 19.36
C VAL A 2 -34.74 -26.33 17.95
N ASN A 3 -35.75 -26.05 17.13
CA ASN A 3 -35.75 -26.49 15.74
C ASN A 3 -35.08 -25.43 14.84
N VAL A 4 -34.18 -25.85 13.95
CA VAL A 4 -33.69 -25.05 12.82
C VAL A 4 -34.27 -25.66 11.55
N VAL A 5 -35.18 -24.93 10.90
CA VAL A 5 -35.99 -25.40 9.79
C VAL A 5 -35.53 -24.74 8.49
N MET A 6 -34.89 -25.49 7.61
CA MET A 6 -34.41 -24.98 6.31
C MET A 6 -35.45 -25.26 5.22
N THR A 7 -35.93 -24.21 4.55
CA THR A 7 -36.98 -24.27 3.52
C THR A 7 -36.54 -23.55 2.24
N GLY A 8 -37.09 -23.98 1.10
CA GLY A 8 -36.62 -23.62 -0.25
C GLY A 8 -35.66 -24.66 -0.83
N ASP A 9 -35.13 -24.40 -2.02
CA ASP A 9 -34.14 -25.28 -2.64
C ASP A 9 -32.85 -25.29 -1.82
N MET A 10 -32.37 -26.49 -1.46
CA MET A 10 -31.16 -26.64 -0.67
C MET A 10 -29.92 -26.25 -1.49
N THR A 11 -29.34 -25.10 -1.16
CA THR A 11 -28.08 -24.61 -1.73
C THR A 11 -26.93 -24.78 -0.72
N THR A 12 -25.68 -24.72 -1.20
CA THR A 12 -24.48 -24.72 -0.35
C THR A 12 -24.52 -23.63 0.71
N ARG A 13 -25.02 -22.44 0.34
CA ARG A 13 -25.14 -21.27 1.23
C ARG A 13 -26.26 -21.43 2.27
N LEU A 14 -27.40 -22.03 1.92
CA LEU A 14 -28.47 -22.33 2.88
C LEU A 14 -27.99 -23.37 3.91
N ALA A 15 -27.32 -24.42 3.45
CA ALA A 15 -26.74 -25.44 4.33
C ALA A 15 -25.70 -24.85 5.28
N PHE A 16 -24.80 -24.00 4.77
CA PHE A 16 -23.81 -23.30 5.59
C PHE A 16 -24.46 -22.38 6.63
N ALA A 17 -25.46 -21.58 6.24
CA ALA A 17 -26.18 -20.70 7.16
C ALA A 17 -26.87 -21.47 8.30
N GLY A 18 -27.52 -22.59 7.97
CA GLY A 18 -28.17 -23.46 8.96
C GLY A 18 -27.19 -24.14 9.92
N GLU A 19 -26.01 -24.52 9.44
CA GLU A 19 -24.96 -25.10 10.28
C GLU A 19 -24.30 -24.06 11.20
N GLN A 20 -24.00 -22.84 10.72
CA GLN A 20 -23.48 -21.77 11.59
C GLN A 20 -24.46 -21.43 12.72
N LEU A 21 -25.75 -21.30 12.40
CA LEU A 21 -26.77 -21.01 13.41
C LEU A 21 -26.87 -22.14 14.44
N LYS A 22 -26.81 -23.40 13.99
CA LYS A 22 -26.79 -24.56 14.89
C LYS A 22 -25.58 -24.52 15.83
N GLN A 23 -24.38 -24.30 15.30
CA GLN A 23 -23.16 -24.26 16.11
C GLN A 23 -23.24 -23.18 17.20
N ALA A 24 -23.65 -21.95 16.83
CA ALA A 24 -23.82 -20.86 17.79
C ALA A 24 -24.88 -21.15 18.86
N LEU A 25 -26.00 -21.79 18.49
CA LEU A 25 -27.03 -22.20 19.45
C LEU A 25 -26.51 -23.28 20.41
N VAL A 26 -25.76 -24.26 19.92
CA VAL A 26 -25.14 -25.31 20.74
C VAL A 26 -24.10 -24.71 21.70
N GLU A 27 -23.29 -23.76 21.26
CA GLU A 27 -22.33 -23.05 22.11
C GLU A 27 -22.99 -22.29 23.26
N LYS A 28 -24.24 -21.82 23.09
CA LYS A 28 -25.05 -21.21 24.15
C LYS A 28 -25.86 -22.23 24.97
N GLY A 29 -25.65 -23.53 24.77
CA GLY A 29 -26.26 -24.60 25.55
C GLY A 29 -27.65 -25.03 25.08
N TYR A 30 -28.08 -24.66 23.87
CA TYR A 30 -29.32 -25.15 23.29
C TYR A 30 -29.11 -26.47 22.53
N GLU A 31 -29.94 -27.47 22.80
CA GLU A 31 -30.04 -28.65 21.92
C GLU A 31 -30.76 -28.26 20.63
N VAL A 32 -30.17 -28.58 19.47
CA VAL A 32 -30.70 -28.18 18.16
C VAL A 32 -31.15 -29.40 17.35
N ASN A 33 -32.40 -29.36 16.86
CA ASN A 33 -32.92 -30.29 15.87
C ASN A 33 -32.96 -29.62 14.49
N GLN A 34 -32.14 -30.08 13.53
CA GLN A 34 -32.23 -29.64 12.14
C GLN A 34 -33.25 -30.51 11.41
N THR A 35 -34.41 -29.96 11.08
CA THR A 35 -35.53 -30.72 10.51
C THR A 35 -36.25 -29.97 9.40
N THR A 36 -36.88 -30.73 8.51
CA THR A 36 -37.84 -30.23 7.52
C THR A 36 -39.22 -30.86 7.68
N ASP A 37 -39.39 -31.75 8.67
CA ASP A 37 -40.66 -32.45 8.90
C ASP A 37 -41.61 -31.59 9.74
N GLU A 38 -42.75 -31.21 9.14
CA GLU A 38 -43.82 -30.47 9.82
C GLU A 38 -44.29 -31.12 11.12
N LYS A 39 -44.19 -32.45 11.24
CA LYS A 39 -44.58 -33.19 12.46
C LYS A 39 -43.63 -32.95 13.63
N GLU A 40 -42.33 -32.77 13.35
CA GLU A 40 -41.31 -32.48 14.37
C GLU A 40 -41.28 -30.98 14.75
N ILE A 41 -41.77 -30.14 13.85
CA ILE A 41 -41.90 -28.69 14.04
C ILE A 41 -43.09 -28.34 14.95
N GLY A 42 -44.10 -29.21 15.02
CA GLY A 42 -45.34 -29.02 15.79
C GLY A 42 -45.23 -29.08 17.32
N GLY A 43 -46.28 -28.64 18.02
CA GLY A 43 -46.43 -28.82 19.49
C GLY A 43 -45.98 -27.66 20.39
N GLY A 44 -45.76 -26.46 19.86
CA GLY A 44 -45.37 -25.28 20.67
C GLY A 44 -43.91 -25.25 21.11
N LYS A 45 -43.05 -26.04 20.44
CA LYS A 45 -41.58 -25.99 20.53
C LYS A 45 -41.04 -24.68 19.92
N ARG A 46 -39.84 -24.26 20.32
CA ARG A 46 -39.17 -23.06 19.79
C ARG A 46 -38.53 -23.40 18.43
N SER A 47 -38.81 -22.60 17.41
CA SER A 47 -38.37 -22.88 16.03
C SER A 47 -37.82 -21.63 15.35
N ILE A 48 -36.75 -21.79 14.57
CA ILE A 48 -36.21 -20.78 13.66
C ILE A 48 -36.33 -21.31 12.23
N TYR A 49 -37.06 -20.59 11.38
CA TYR A 49 -37.27 -20.93 9.98
C TYR A 49 -36.33 -20.12 9.11
N LEU A 50 -35.50 -20.81 8.32
CA LEU A 50 -34.61 -20.26 7.32
C LEU A 50 -35.24 -20.49 5.95
N ASN A 51 -35.78 -19.45 5.35
CA ASN A 51 -36.43 -19.50 4.04
C ASN A 51 -35.58 -18.78 3.00
N LEU A 52 -35.04 -19.54 2.05
CA LEU A 52 -34.29 -18.99 0.92
C LEU A 52 -35.22 -18.74 -0.26
N LEU A 53 -35.32 -17.49 -0.69
CA LEU A 53 -35.98 -17.11 -1.93
C LEU A 53 -35.02 -17.22 -3.11
N ASN A 54 -35.59 -17.27 -4.31
CA ASN A 54 -34.84 -17.20 -5.58
C ASN A 54 -35.11 -15.85 -6.27
N ASP A 55 -34.86 -14.74 -5.57
CA ASP A 55 -35.00 -13.39 -6.12
C ASP A 55 -33.70 -12.98 -6.82
N THR A 56 -33.79 -12.72 -8.12
CA THR A 56 -32.64 -12.34 -8.97
C THR A 56 -32.53 -10.83 -9.18
N THR A 57 -33.40 -10.03 -8.57
CA THR A 57 -33.39 -8.58 -8.74
C THR A 57 -32.26 -7.92 -7.97
N LYS A 58 -31.52 -7.01 -8.62
CA LYS A 58 -30.42 -6.26 -7.99
C LYS A 58 -30.85 -5.49 -6.73
N LYS A 59 -32.14 -5.13 -6.61
CA LYS A 59 -32.68 -4.34 -5.49
C LYS A 59 -32.62 -5.08 -4.16
N ASN A 60 -32.72 -6.41 -4.16
CA ASN A 60 -32.75 -7.23 -2.96
C ASN A 60 -31.48 -8.09 -2.78
N LYS A 61 -30.41 -7.79 -3.52
CA LYS A 61 -29.15 -8.54 -3.43
C LYS A 61 -28.62 -8.49 -1.98
N GLU A 62 -28.29 -9.65 -1.43
CA GLU A 62 -27.78 -9.85 -0.07
C GLU A 62 -28.74 -9.42 1.07
N ARG A 63 -30.01 -9.14 0.75
CA ARG A 63 -31.02 -8.70 1.72
C ARG A 63 -31.54 -9.86 2.58
N PHE A 64 -31.88 -9.55 3.82
CA PHE A 64 -32.69 -10.43 4.67
C PHE A 64 -33.81 -9.69 5.41
N ASP A 65 -34.84 -10.44 5.80
CA ASP A 65 -35.89 -9.99 6.72
C ASP A 65 -36.03 -11.02 7.87
N ILE A 66 -35.98 -10.54 9.11
CA ILE A 66 -36.19 -11.30 10.35
C ILE A 66 -37.49 -10.82 11.00
N SER A 67 -38.37 -11.77 11.33
CA SER A 67 -39.59 -11.50 12.09
C SER A 67 -39.81 -12.55 13.17
N THR A 68 -40.50 -12.19 14.24
CA THR A 68 -40.78 -13.09 15.36
C THR A 68 -42.27 -13.13 15.70
N LYS A 69 -42.79 -14.33 15.98
CA LYS A 69 -44.17 -14.56 16.43
C LYS A 69 -44.16 -15.59 17.56
N GLY A 70 -44.17 -15.10 18.80
CA GLY A 70 -44.07 -15.94 20.00
C GLY A 70 -42.76 -16.73 20.01
N LYS A 71 -42.85 -18.06 19.96
CA LYS A 71 -41.68 -18.96 19.97
C LYS A 71 -41.04 -19.19 18.60
N ASN A 72 -41.58 -18.57 17.54
CA ASN A 72 -41.11 -18.76 16.18
C ASN A 72 -40.38 -17.53 15.67
N THR A 73 -39.23 -17.75 15.03
CA THR A 73 -38.46 -16.73 14.32
C THR A 73 -38.37 -17.11 12.85
N TYR A 74 -38.59 -16.17 11.95
CA TYR A 74 -38.55 -16.38 10.51
C TYR A 74 -37.46 -15.51 9.91
N VAL A 75 -36.50 -16.12 9.23
CA VAL A 75 -35.45 -15.46 8.47
C VAL A 75 -35.72 -15.71 6.99
N THR A 76 -36.00 -14.65 6.24
CA THR A 76 -36.15 -14.70 4.79
C THR A 76 -34.90 -14.12 4.15
N GLY A 77 -34.12 -14.94 3.47
CA GLY A 77 -32.99 -14.49 2.66
C GLY A 77 -33.42 -14.36 1.20
N TYR A 78 -33.15 -13.22 0.57
CA TYR A 78 -33.53 -12.98 -0.83
C TYR A 78 -32.60 -13.68 -1.83
N ASP A 79 -31.36 -13.94 -1.39
CA ASP A 79 -30.39 -14.81 -2.04
C ASP A 79 -29.57 -15.57 -0.98
N GLY A 80 -28.63 -16.40 -1.43
CA GLY A 80 -27.79 -17.19 -0.53
C GLY A 80 -26.90 -16.36 0.40
N ASN A 81 -26.51 -15.14 0.03
CA ASN A 81 -25.76 -14.26 0.95
C ASN A 81 -26.72 -13.65 1.98
N GLY A 82 -27.92 -13.25 1.56
CA GLY A 82 -28.97 -12.75 2.44
C GLY A 82 -29.31 -13.74 3.55
N ILE A 83 -29.49 -15.03 3.25
CA ILE A 83 -29.79 -16.01 4.30
C ILE A 83 -28.62 -16.23 5.29
N ILE A 84 -27.38 -16.18 4.81
CA ILE A 84 -26.18 -16.21 5.67
C ILE A 84 -26.19 -15.00 6.59
N TYR A 85 -26.41 -13.80 6.05
CA TYR A 85 -26.38 -12.56 6.83
C TYR A 85 -27.55 -12.44 7.81
N GLY A 86 -28.72 -12.98 7.47
CA GLY A 86 -29.84 -13.09 8.41
C GLY A 86 -29.51 -14.04 9.58
N CYS A 87 -28.84 -15.16 9.32
CA CYS A 87 -28.33 -16.03 10.39
C CYS A 87 -27.24 -15.33 11.22
N ARG A 88 -26.34 -14.56 10.57
CA ARG A 88 -25.35 -13.74 11.28
C ARG A 88 -25.99 -12.72 12.21
N GLU A 89 -27.03 -12.02 11.76
CA GLU A 89 -27.78 -11.08 12.60
C GLU A 89 -28.41 -11.77 13.83
N LEU A 90 -28.95 -12.99 13.68
CA LEU A 90 -29.43 -13.76 14.84
C LEU A 90 -28.30 -14.14 15.79
N ILE A 91 -27.15 -14.58 15.27
CA ILE A 91 -25.97 -14.92 16.08
C ILE A 91 -25.47 -13.68 16.84
N ASP A 92 -25.39 -12.53 16.16
CA ASP A 92 -24.96 -11.26 16.77
C ASP A 92 -25.91 -10.85 17.93
N GLN A 93 -27.22 -11.00 17.76
CA GLN A 93 -28.21 -10.75 18.82
C GLN A 93 -28.14 -11.77 19.97
N LEU A 94 -27.88 -13.04 19.65
CA LEU A 94 -27.71 -14.11 20.63
C LEU A 94 -26.45 -13.88 21.48
N ASP A 95 -25.35 -13.44 20.87
CA ASP A 95 -24.11 -13.12 21.58
C ASP A 95 -24.25 -11.90 22.48
N GLN A 96 -25.04 -10.90 22.06
CA GLN A 96 -25.29 -9.72 22.86
C GLN A 96 -26.25 -9.95 24.03
N SER A 97 -27.32 -10.74 23.83
CA SER A 97 -28.38 -10.93 24.83
C SER A 97 -28.25 -12.20 25.66
N GLY A 98 -27.53 -13.21 25.16
CA GLY A 98 -27.47 -14.56 25.73
C GLY A 98 -28.76 -15.37 25.57
N THR A 99 -29.76 -14.88 24.83
CA THR A 99 -31.08 -15.50 24.70
C THR A 99 -31.60 -15.46 23.27
N MET A 100 -32.64 -16.26 22.98
CA MET A 100 -33.33 -16.28 21.68
C MET A 100 -34.50 -15.29 21.60
N ASP A 101 -34.45 -14.19 22.35
CA ASP A 101 -35.46 -13.14 22.31
C ASP A 101 -35.09 -12.11 21.23
N PHE A 102 -35.18 -12.59 19.99
CA PHE A 102 -34.74 -11.86 18.81
C PHE A 102 -35.64 -10.67 18.48
N LYS A 103 -35.01 -9.57 18.10
CA LYS A 103 -35.65 -8.37 17.57
C LYS A 103 -35.83 -8.52 16.06
N PRO A 104 -37.01 -8.18 15.49
CA PRO A 104 -37.20 -8.11 14.06
C PRO A 104 -36.24 -7.11 13.39
N VAL A 105 -35.65 -7.49 12.25
CA VAL A 105 -34.70 -6.67 11.50
C VAL A 105 -34.91 -6.90 10.01
N SER A 106 -34.95 -5.83 9.21
CA SER A 106 -34.88 -5.90 7.75
C SER A 106 -33.68 -5.07 7.32
N ASP A 107 -32.71 -5.67 6.64
CA ASP A 107 -31.48 -4.97 6.28
C ASP A 107 -30.82 -5.54 5.02
N ALA A 108 -29.98 -4.71 4.40
CA ALA A 108 -29.17 -5.02 3.23
C ALA A 108 -27.91 -4.12 3.21
N PRO A 109 -26.80 -4.56 2.60
CA PRO A 109 -25.57 -3.78 2.56
C PRO A 109 -25.67 -2.55 1.64
N GLU A 110 -25.01 -1.45 2.02
CA GLU A 110 -24.82 -0.27 1.19
C GLU A 110 -23.76 -0.48 0.10
N MET A 111 -22.59 -1.00 0.48
CA MET A 111 -21.53 -1.36 -0.48
C MET A 111 -21.72 -2.79 -1.02
N VAL A 112 -21.67 -2.96 -2.34
CA VAL A 112 -22.04 -4.22 -3.02
C VAL A 112 -20.93 -5.26 -3.11
N LEU A 113 -19.68 -4.82 -2.94
CA LEU A 113 -18.51 -5.68 -2.75
C LEU A 113 -17.75 -5.16 -1.53
N ARG A 114 -17.44 -6.06 -0.59
CA ARG A 114 -16.84 -5.76 0.71
C ARG A 114 -15.81 -6.85 0.97
N GLY A 115 -14.53 -6.50 0.98
CA GLY A 115 -13.50 -7.53 1.02
C GLY A 115 -12.14 -7.05 1.48
N ALA A 116 -11.29 -8.04 1.68
CA ALA A 116 -9.92 -7.86 2.13
C ALA A 116 -8.95 -8.66 1.25
N CYS A 117 -7.67 -8.27 1.25
CA CYS A 117 -6.63 -8.99 0.54
C CYS A 117 -5.64 -9.75 1.42
N ILE A 118 -5.07 -10.80 0.83
CA ILE A 118 -3.87 -11.47 1.30
C ILE A 118 -2.82 -11.40 0.18
N GLY A 119 -1.62 -10.96 0.52
CA GLY A 119 -0.48 -10.97 -0.40
C GLY A 119 0.20 -12.34 -0.39
N LEU A 120 0.29 -12.98 -1.55
CA LEU A 120 1.29 -14.03 -1.79
C LEU A 120 2.59 -13.34 -2.19
N GLN A 121 3.14 -12.62 -1.21
CA GLN A 121 4.27 -11.71 -1.31
C GLN A 121 5.16 -11.90 -0.07
N LYS A 122 6.42 -11.44 -0.15
CA LYS A 122 7.37 -11.50 0.98
C LYS A 122 8.01 -10.15 1.24
N THR A 123 8.64 -10.02 2.41
CA THR A 123 9.34 -8.81 2.85
C THR A 123 10.51 -8.43 1.96
N THR A 124 11.16 -9.41 1.32
CA THR A 124 12.30 -9.25 0.40
C THR A 124 12.07 -10.01 -0.90
N TYR A 125 12.83 -9.69 -1.95
CA TYR A 125 12.77 -10.42 -3.23
C TYR A 125 13.34 -11.83 -3.10
N LEU A 126 12.82 -12.77 -3.89
CA LEU A 126 13.41 -14.10 -4.03
C LEU A 126 14.67 -14.03 -4.89
N PRO A 127 15.65 -14.93 -4.70
CA PRO A 127 16.81 -15.01 -5.58
C PRO A 127 16.40 -15.22 -7.05
N GLY A 128 16.91 -14.37 -7.95
CA GLY A 128 16.59 -14.46 -9.38
C GLY A 128 15.22 -13.90 -9.77
N HIS A 129 14.50 -13.28 -8.84
CA HIS A 129 13.20 -12.67 -9.02
C HIS A 129 13.24 -11.18 -8.73
N ALA A 130 12.39 -10.42 -9.41
CA ALA A 130 12.18 -9.00 -9.15
C ALA A 130 10.99 -8.77 -8.20
N VAL A 131 10.65 -7.50 -8.00
CA VAL A 131 9.51 -7.06 -7.20
C VAL A 131 8.20 -7.77 -7.60
N TYR A 132 7.43 -8.18 -6.59
CA TYR A 132 6.16 -8.90 -6.70
C TYR A 132 6.20 -10.37 -7.21
N GLU A 133 7.36 -10.87 -7.66
CA GLU A 133 7.50 -12.21 -8.23
C GLU A 133 7.73 -13.29 -7.16
N TYR A 134 6.66 -14.01 -6.81
CA TYR A 134 6.72 -15.11 -5.84
C TYR A 134 5.86 -16.28 -6.31
N PRO A 135 6.46 -17.39 -6.79
CA PRO A 135 5.72 -18.59 -7.14
C PRO A 135 4.98 -19.17 -5.93
N TYR A 136 3.85 -19.83 -6.17
CA TYR A 136 3.03 -20.37 -5.07
C TYR A 136 3.65 -21.70 -4.65
N THR A 137 4.49 -21.66 -3.61
CA THR A 137 5.19 -22.84 -3.08
C THR A 137 5.07 -22.96 -1.56
N PRO A 138 5.12 -24.19 -1.00
CA PRO A 138 5.11 -24.40 0.45
C PRO A 138 6.30 -23.76 1.17
N GLU A 139 7.43 -23.55 0.50
CA GLU A 139 8.62 -22.92 1.06
C GLU A 139 8.42 -21.42 1.29
N SER A 140 7.77 -20.75 0.34
CA SER A 140 7.48 -19.31 0.45
C SER A 140 6.24 -19.04 1.32
N PHE A 141 5.22 -19.89 1.18
CA PHE A 141 3.88 -19.70 1.73
C PHE A 141 3.32 -20.99 2.37
N PRO A 142 3.96 -21.53 3.42
CA PRO A 142 3.47 -22.76 4.06
C PRO A 142 2.02 -22.62 4.56
N TRP A 143 1.66 -21.42 5.02
CA TRP A 143 0.31 -21.05 5.46
C TRP A 143 -0.75 -21.15 4.36
N PHE A 144 -0.38 -21.06 3.07
CA PHE A 144 -1.33 -21.15 1.96
C PHE A 144 -1.91 -22.57 1.84
N TYR A 145 -1.18 -23.58 2.32
CA TYR A 145 -1.56 -24.99 2.27
C TYR A 145 -2.22 -25.48 3.58
N ASP A 146 -2.46 -24.58 4.53
CA ASP A 146 -3.14 -24.86 5.79
C ASP A 146 -4.65 -24.62 5.63
N LYS A 147 -5.40 -25.70 5.46
CA LYS A 147 -6.87 -25.66 5.29
C LYS A 147 -7.60 -25.13 6.52
N GLU A 148 -7.15 -25.44 7.73
CA GLU A 148 -7.80 -25.00 8.97
C GLU A 148 -7.66 -23.49 9.14
N ARG A 149 -6.49 -22.95 8.82
CA ARG A 149 -6.27 -21.50 8.76
C ARG A 149 -7.18 -20.81 7.77
N TRP A 150 -7.38 -21.38 6.59
CA TRP A 150 -8.30 -20.83 5.60
C TRP A 150 -9.75 -20.80 6.11
N ILE A 151 -10.20 -21.84 6.80
CA ILE A 151 -11.53 -21.86 7.42
C ILE A 151 -11.65 -20.70 8.43
N LYS A 152 -10.68 -20.53 9.34
CA LYS A 152 -10.68 -19.43 10.32
C LYS A 152 -10.76 -18.06 9.64
N TYR A 153 -10.00 -17.85 8.57
CA TYR A 153 -10.02 -16.59 7.83
C TYR A 153 -11.36 -16.34 7.14
N LEU A 154 -11.90 -17.35 6.43
CA LEU A 154 -13.17 -17.21 5.72
C LEU A 154 -14.36 -17.05 6.69
N ASP A 155 -14.31 -17.69 7.86
CA ASP A 155 -15.33 -17.49 8.90
C ASP A 155 -15.27 -16.09 9.49
N MET A 156 -14.07 -15.53 9.71
CA MET A 156 -13.90 -14.11 10.09
C MET A 156 -14.49 -13.16 9.02
N MET A 157 -14.31 -13.47 7.73
CA MET A 157 -14.89 -12.69 6.64
C MET A 157 -16.43 -12.74 6.68
N VAL A 158 -17.03 -13.91 6.93
CA VAL A 158 -18.49 -14.06 7.07
C VAL A 158 -19.02 -13.33 8.30
N GLU A 159 -18.35 -13.46 9.45
CA GLU A 159 -18.69 -12.76 10.68
C GLU A 159 -18.78 -11.24 10.44
N ASN A 160 -17.88 -10.71 9.63
CA ASN A 160 -17.83 -9.30 9.26
C ASN A 160 -18.63 -8.96 7.98
N ARG A 161 -19.47 -9.89 7.49
CA ARG A 161 -20.33 -9.77 6.31
C ARG A 161 -19.58 -9.33 5.04
N MET A 162 -18.31 -9.70 4.93
CA MET A 162 -17.48 -9.52 3.75
C MET A 162 -17.80 -10.60 2.71
N ASN A 163 -17.84 -10.23 1.44
CA ASN A 163 -18.25 -11.09 0.32
C ASN A 163 -17.18 -11.17 -0.77
N SER A 164 -15.95 -10.70 -0.53
CA SER A 164 -14.86 -10.82 -1.50
C SER A 164 -13.50 -10.99 -0.85
N LEU A 165 -12.66 -11.86 -1.42
CA LEU A 165 -11.30 -12.14 -0.99
C LEU A 165 -10.37 -11.96 -2.19
N TYR A 166 -9.30 -11.17 -2.00
CA TYR A 166 -8.35 -10.85 -3.06
C TYR A 166 -6.98 -11.47 -2.76
N LEU A 167 -6.45 -12.28 -3.67
CA LEU A 167 -5.09 -12.82 -3.59
C LEU A 167 -4.16 -12.01 -4.48
N TRP A 168 -3.15 -11.35 -3.89
CA TRP A 168 -2.25 -10.46 -4.64
C TRP A 168 -0.91 -11.13 -4.93
N ASN A 169 -0.53 -11.14 -6.22
CA ASN A 169 0.75 -11.68 -6.68
C ASN A 169 1.20 -11.01 -8.00
N GLY A 170 2.49 -10.99 -8.28
CA GLY A 170 3.03 -10.48 -9.55
C GLY A 170 2.53 -11.26 -10.77
N HIS A 171 2.80 -12.57 -10.80
CA HIS A 171 2.53 -13.46 -11.94
C HIS A 171 2.03 -14.84 -11.50
N PRO A 172 0.77 -14.96 -11.05
CA PRO A 172 0.27 -16.18 -10.42
C PRO A 172 0.08 -17.34 -11.41
N PHE A 173 -0.07 -17.04 -12.70
CA PHE A 173 -0.48 -18.02 -13.70
C PHE A 173 0.49 -19.19 -13.83
N ALA A 174 1.79 -18.91 -13.77
CA ALA A 174 2.83 -19.93 -13.92
C ALA A 174 2.92 -20.92 -12.75
N SER A 175 2.21 -20.66 -11.64
CA SER A 175 2.05 -21.60 -10.54
C SER A 175 0.73 -22.38 -10.58
N LEU A 176 -0.21 -22.01 -11.45
CA LEU A 176 -1.63 -22.42 -11.39
C LEU A 176 -2.14 -23.09 -12.67
N VAL A 177 -1.53 -22.80 -13.82
CA VAL A 177 -1.89 -23.38 -15.13
C VAL A 177 -0.67 -23.90 -15.88
N LYS A 178 -0.89 -24.91 -16.73
CA LYS A 178 0.11 -25.44 -17.66
C LYS A 178 -0.28 -25.06 -19.08
N LEU A 179 0.66 -24.55 -19.85
CA LEU A 179 0.46 -24.20 -21.24
C LEU A 179 1.16 -25.23 -22.13
N LYS A 180 0.42 -25.86 -23.03
CA LYS A 180 1.00 -26.85 -23.96
C LYS A 180 2.05 -26.23 -24.90
N ASP A 181 1.87 -24.97 -25.24
CA ASP A 181 2.77 -24.24 -26.15
C ASP A 181 4.01 -23.69 -25.43
N TYR A 182 3.93 -23.55 -24.09
CA TYR A 182 5.01 -23.08 -23.23
C TYR A 182 5.16 -23.99 -22.00
N PRO A 183 5.42 -25.29 -22.18
CA PRO A 183 5.42 -26.24 -21.06
C PRO A 183 6.55 -25.97 -20.07
N PHE A 184 7.65 -25.36 -20.54
CA PHE A 184 8.77 -24.91 -19.72
C PHE A 184 8.48 -23.67 -18.87
N ALA A 185 7.35 -22.99 -19.07
CA ALA A 185 7.03 -21.75 -18.35
C ALA A 185 6.47 -22.00 -16.94
N LEU A 186 6.12 -23.24 -16.60
CA LEU A 186 5.66 -23.59 -15.27
C LEU A 186 6.77 -23.30 -14.24
N GLU A 187 6.42 -22.58 -13.18
CA GLU A 187 7.37 -22.01 -12.23
C GLU A 187 7.50 -22.83 -10.94
N VAL A 188 6.73 -23.90 -10.83
CA VAL A 188 6.71 -24.83 -9.70
C VAL A 188 6.86 -26.25 -10.19
N ASP A 189 7.34 -27.15 -9.32
CA ASP A 189 7.37 -28.57 -9.64
C ASP A 189 5.98 -29.21 -9.70
N GLU A 190 5.91 -30.43 -10.22
CA GLU A 190 4.66 -31.17 -10.41
C GLU A 190 3.92 -31.50 -9.09
N GLU A 191 4.66 -31.67 -7.99
CA GLU A 191 4.07 -31.94 -6.68
C GLU A 191 3.37 -30.68 -6.16
N THR A 192 4.07 -29.55 -6.20
CA THR A 192 3.58 -28.24 -5.80
C THR A 192 2.42 -27.79 -6.68
N PHE A 193 2.49 -28.02 -8.00
CA PHE A 193 1.38 -27.73 -8.90
C PHE A 193 0.08 -28.43 -8.48
N LYS A 194 0.14 -29.71 -8.12
CA LYS A 194 -1.03 -30.47 -7.64
C LYS A 194 -1.55 -29.94 -6.30
N LYS A 195 -0.66 -29.57 -5.38
CA LYS A 195 -1.06 -28.92 -4.12
C LYS A 195 -1.75 -27.58 -4.39
N ASN A 196 -1.27 -26.81 -5.37
CA ASN A 196 -1.89 -25.55 -5.76
C ASN A 196 -3.29 -25.76 -6.35
N GLU A 197 -3.48 -26.79 -7.19
CA GLU A 197 -4.80 -27.19 -7.70
C GLU A 197 -5.76 -27.56 -6.56
N GLU A 198 -5.29 -28.37 -5.62
CA GLU A 198 -6.07 -28.78 -4.45
C GLU A 198 -6.46 -27.57 -3.60
N MET A 199 -5.52 -26.68 -3.30
CA MET A 199 -5.77 -25.51 -2.47
C MET A 199 -6.68 -24.49 -3.14
N PHE A 200 -6.56 -24.26 -4.46
CA PHE A 200 -7.51 -23.40 -5.17
C PHE A 200 -8.91 -24.00 -5.21
N SER A 201 -9.04 -25.31 -5.43
CA SER A 201 -10.32 -26.01 -5.38
C SER A 201 -10.95 -25.92 -3.98
N PHE A 202 -10.16 -26.17 -2.94
CA PHE A 202 -10.59 -26.05 -1.54
C PHE A 202 -11.03 -24.62 -1.22
N LEU A 203 -10.17 -23.63 -1.49
CA LEU A 203 -10.43 -22.22 -1.19
C LEU A 203 -11.69 -21.72 -1.88
N THR A 204 -11.87 -22.03 -3.17
CA THR A 204 -13.05 -21.61 -3.92
C THR A 204 -14.33 -22.30 -3.45
N THR A 205 -14.25 -23.59 -3.08
CA THR A 205 -15.40 -24.33 -2.51
C THR A 205 -15.80 -23.80 -1.14
N GLU A 206 -14.84 -23.52 -0.27
CA GLU A 206 -15.09 -22.97 1.07
C GLU A 206 -15.57 -21.52 1.03
N ALA A 207 -15.09 -20.73 0.06
CA ALA A 207 -15.55 -19.37 -0.16
C ALA A 207 -16.95 -19.32 -0.76
N GLU A 208 -17.28 -20.19 -1.73
CA GLU A 208 -18.60 -20.21 -2.40
C GLU A 208 -19.74 -20.47 -1.40
N LYS A 209 -19.60 -21.51 -0.56
CA LYS A 209 -20.63 -21.84 0.45
C LYS A 209 -20.82 -20.73 1.49
N ARG A 210 -19.86 -19.80 1.59
CA ARG A 210 -19.86 -18.61 2.45
C ARG A 210 -20.32 -17.33 1.74
N GLY A 211 -20.60 -17.40 0.44
CA GLY A 211 -20.94 -16.23 -0.36
C GLY A 211 -19.77 -15.26 -0.59
N ILE A 212 -18.53 -15.76 -0.56
CA ILE A 212 -17.30 -14.99 -0.75
C ILE A 212 -16.78 -15.19 -2.17
N PHE A 213 -16.64 -14.09 -2.91
CA PHE A 213 -16.06 -14.06 -4.24
C PHE A 213 -14.52 -14.01 -4.16
N VAL A 214 -13.86 -15.09 -4.56
CA VAL A 214 -12.39 -15.15 -4.64
C VAL A 214 -11.91 -14.47 -5.91
N ILE A 215 -10.92 -13.59 -5.80
CA ILE A 215 -10.40 -12.77 -6.90
C ILE A 215 -8.87 -12.89 -6.90
N GLN A 216 -8.30 -13.31 -8.03
CA GLN A 216 -6.86 -13.31 -8.23
C GLN A 216 -6.42 -11.97 -8.82
N MET A 217 -5.55 -11.26 -8.11
CA MET A 217 -4.92 -10.04 -8.59
C MET A 217 -3.58 -10.37 -9.27
N PHE A 218 -3.27 -9.69 -10.37
CA PHE A 218 -1.96 -9.80 -11.04
C PHE A 218 -1.44 -8.45 -11.57
N TYR A 219 -0.12 -8.33 -11.61
CA TYR A 219 0.61 -7.17 -12.15
C TYR A 219 1.05 -7.41 -13.60
N ASN A 220 1.44 -6.33 -14.30
CA ASN A 220 1.83 -6.42 -15.71
C ASN A 220 2.99 -5.47 -16.06
N ILE A 221 3.85 -5.79 -17.05
CA ILE A 221 3.95 -7.09 -17.75
C ILE A 221 5.06 -7.94 -17.10
N ILE A 222 4.65 -9.08 -16.54
CA ILE A 222 5.55 -10.03 -15.88
C ILE A 222 5.42 -11.38 -16.58
N VAL A 223 6.54 -12.09 -16.75
CA VAL A 223 6.59 -13.49 -17.19
C VAL A 223 7.35 -14.33 -16.15
N SER A 224 7.11 -15.64 -16.13
CA SER A 224 7.80 -16.52 -15.19
C SER A 224 9.30 -16.57 -15.46
N LYS A 225 10.08 -16.83 -14.41
CA LYS A 225 11.53 -16.99 -14.52
C LYS A 225 11.94 -18.07 -15.54
N PRO A 226 11.37 -19.29 -15.55
CA PRO A 226 11.71 -20.29 -16.55
C PRO A 226 11.40 -19.87 -17.99
N PHE A 227 10.31 -19.13 -18.21
CA PHE A 227 10.01 -18.55 -19.52
C PHE A 227 11.04 -17.49 -19.92
N ALA A 228 11.39 -16.61 -18.98
CA ALA A 228 12.36 -15.55 -19.18
C ALA A 228 13.74 -16.12 -19.53
N ASP A 229 14.22 -17.09 -18.76
CA ASP A 229 15.51 -17.76 -18.96
C ASP A 229 15.54 -18.52 -20.30
N HIS A 230 14.45 -19.20 -20.69
CA HIS A 230 14.35 -19.92 -21.97
C HIS A 230 14.54 -19.00 -23.18
N TYR A 231 13.97 -17.79 -23.12
CA TYR A 231 14.04 -16.82 -24.21
C TYR A 231 15.18 -15.78 -24.05
N GLY A 232 15.96 -15.85 -22.97
CA GLY A 232 17.04 -14.89 -22.69
C GLY A 232 16.54 -13.46 -22.48
N ILE A 233 15.36 -13.31 -21.87
CA ILE A 233 14.74 -12.01 -21.56
C ILE A 233 14.63 -11.81 -20.04
N LYS A 234 14.35 -10.59 -19.58
CA LYS A 234 13.99 -10.33 -18.19
C LYS A 234 12.56 -10.79 -17.88
N THR A 235 12.29 -11.16 -16.63
CA THR A 235 10.94 -11.48 -16.14
C THR A 235 10.01 -10.26 -16.26
N GLN A 236 10.48 -9.10 -15.85
CA GLN A 236 9.83 -7.81 -16.03
C GLN A 236 10.84 -6.70 -16.38
N ASP A 237 10.39 -5.71 -17.14
CA ASP A 237 11.16 -4.50 -17.47
C ASP A 237 10.17 -3.43 -17.96
N ARG A 238 10.02 -2.32 -17.22
CA ARG A 238 9.08 -1.25 -17.58
C ARG A 238 9.36 -0.64 -18.95
N ASN A 239 10.64 -0.62 -19.35
CA ASN A 239 11.06 0.01 -20.59
C ASN A 239 11.00 -0.96 -21.78
N ARG A 240 10.63 -2.22 -21.57
CA ARG A 240 10.41 -3.19 -22.64
C ARG A 240 9.02 -2.97 -23.25
N PRO A 241 8.91 -2.72 -24.57
CA PRO A 241 7.61 -2.59 -25.22
C PRO A 241 6.86 -3.91 -25.26
N ILE A 242 5.56 -3.85 -25.57
CA ILE A 242 4.75 -5.06 -25.83
C ILE A 242 5.37 -5.87 -26.97
N THR A 243 5.54 -7.17 -26.76
CA THR A 243 6.02 -8.10 -27.80
C THR A 243 4.97 -9.17 -28.11
N PRO A 244 4.86 -9.64 -29.36
CA PRO A 244 3.93 -10.72 -29.72
C PRO A 244 4.12 -11.99 -28.90
N LEU A 245 5.37 -12.34 -28.56
CA LEU A 245 5.72 -13.52 -27.75
C LEU A 245 5.10 -13.44 -26.34
N ILE A 246 5.34 -12.33 -25.64
CA ILE A 246 4.85 -12.16 -24.26
C ILE A 246 3.33 -11.98 -24.24
N SER A 247 2.78 -11.33 -25.27
CA SER A 247 1.33 -11.22 -25.49
C SER A 247 0.67 -12.59 -25.65
N ASP A 248 1.21 -13.46 -26.51
CA ASP A 248 0.66 -14.81 -26.70
C ASP A 248 0.73 -15.66 -25.43
N TYR A 249 1.88 -15.64 -24.75
CA TYR A 249 2.07 -16.32 -23.46
C TYR A 249 1.04 -15.87 -22.41
N THR A 250 0.86 -14.55 -22.25
CA THR A 250 -0.06 -14.00 -21.25
C THR A 250 -1.51 -14.28 -21.61
N ARG A 251 -1.89 -14.10 -22.89
CA ARG A 251 -3.25 -14.40 -23.37
C ARG A 251 -3.63 -15.85 -23.07
N LYS A 252 -2.74 -16.81 -23.37
CA LYS A 252 -2.97 -18.24 -23.11
C LYS A 252 -2.96 -18.55 -21.60
N SER A 253 -2.11 -17.90 -20.82
CA SER A 253 -2.10 -17.99 -19.36
C SER A 253 -3.45 -17.59 -18.75
N VAL A 254 -3.98 -16.44 -19.17
CA VAL A 254 -5.28 -15.92 -18.72
C VAL A 254 -6.42 -16.83 -19.18
N ALA A 255 -6.43 -17.27 -20.45
CA ALA A 255 -7.47 -18.17 -20.96
C ALA A 255 -7.51 -19.50 -20.19
N ALA A 256 -6.36 -20.13 -19.96
CA ALA A 256 -6.26 -21.37 -19.20
C ALA A 256 -6.69 -21.18 -17.74
N PHE A 257 -6.42 -20.01 -17.14
CA PHE A 257 -6.85 -19.72 -15.77
C PHE A 257 -8.37 -19.61 -15.67
N ILE A 258 -9.00 -18.88 -16.60
CA ILE A 258 -10.46 -18.75 -16.66
C ILE A 258 -11.14 -20.11 -16.88
N GLU A 259 -10.61 -20.94 -17.78
CA GLU A 259 -11.12 -22.30 -18.01
C GLU A 259 -11.04 -23.16 -16.75
N LYS A 260 -9.90 -23.12 -16.06
CA LYS A 260 -9.62 -23.99 -14.91
C LYS A 260 -10.32 -23.56 -13.62
N TYR A 261 -10.46 -22.25 -13.39
CA TYR A 261 -11.03 -21.67 -12.18
C TYR A 261 -12.19 -20.70 -12.51
N PRO A 262 -13.31 -21.20 -13.07
CA PRO A 262 -14.35 -20.37 -13.71
C PRO A 262 -15.11 -19.42 -12.79
N ASN A 263 -15.01 -19.62 -11.47
CA ASN A 263 -15.66 -18.79 -10.46
C ASN A 263 -14.70 -17.78 -9.80
N VAL A 264 -13.43 -17.75 -10.19
CA VAL A 264 -12.44 -16.80 -9.66
C VAL A 264 -12.42 -15.54 -10.51
N GLY A 265 -12.55 -14.38 -9.86
CA GLY A 265 -12.45 -13.08 -10.52
C GLY A 265 -11.00 -12.70 -10.83
N LEU A 266 -10.82 -11.71 -11.71
CA LEU A 266 -9.51 -11.12 -12.00
C LEU A 266 -9.48 -9.65 -11.60
N LEU A 267 -8.44 -9.27 -10.85
CA LEU A 267 -8.08 -7.87 -10.57
C LEU A 267 -6.79 -7.53 -11.32
N VAL A 268 -6.90 -6.67 -12.32
CA VAL A 268 -5.82 -6.36 -13.26
C VAL A 268 -5.14 -5.06 -12.83
N CYS A 269 -3.82 -5.10 -12.65
CA CYS A 269 -2.98 -3.90 -12.59
C CYS A 269 -2.22 -3.75 -13.91
N LEU A 270 -2.48 -2.67 -14.65
CA LEU A 270 -1.75 -2.32 -15.88
C LEU A 270 -0.49 -1.54 -15.50
N GLY A 271 0.45 -2.25 -14.89
CA GLY A 271 1.66 -1.70 -14.27
C GLY A 271 2.23 -2.67 -13.24
N GLU A 272 3.41 -2.43 -12.68
CA GLU A 272 4.28 -1.25 -12.89
C GLU A 272 5.35 -1.45 -13.98
N ALA A 273 5.24 -2.51 -14.77
CA ALA A 273 6.19 -2.85 -15.82
C ALA A 273 5.60 -2.65 -17.23
N ILE A 274 4.92 -1.52 -17.46
CA ILE A 274 4.45 -1.05 -18.76
C ILE A 274 4.91 0.40 -18.97
N GLY A 275 5.43 0.73 -20.15
CA GLY A 275 6.10 2.00 -20.38
C GLY A 275 5.17 3.19 -20.54
N THR A 276 4.01 3.02 -21.18
CA THR A 276 3.07 4.11 -21.51
C THR A 276 1.60 3.73 -21.38
N TYR A 277 0.72 4.72 -21.22
CA TYR A 277 -0.73 4.50 -21.12
C TYR A 277 -1.34 3.93 -22.40
N GLU A 278 -0.76 4.21 -23.57
CA GLU A 278 -1.17 3.58 -24.83
C GLU A 278 -0.90 2.07 -24.82
N GLU A 279 0.25 1.66 -24.26
CA GLU A 279 0.56 0.24 -24.07
C GLU A 279 -0.36 -0.39 -23.01
N ASP A 280 -0.78 0.32 -21.96
CA ASP A 280 -1.78 -0.19 -21.02
C ASP A 280 -3.10 -0.54 -21.73
N VAL A 281 -3.59 0.38 -22.58
CA VAL A 281 -4.80 0.17 -23.38
C VAL A 281 -4.62 -1.00 -24.35
N GLU A 282 -3.50 -1.05 -25.07
CA GLU A 282 -3.19 -2.14 -26.00
C GLU A 282 -3.16 -3.49 -25.26
N TRP A 283 -2.42 -3.57 -24.16
CA TRP A 283 -2.27 -4.80 -23.37
C TRP A 283 -3.61 -5.29 -22.85
N PHE A 284 -4.41 -4.39 -22.27
CA PHE A 284 -5.72 -4.78 -21.73
C PHE A 284 -6.70 -5.22 -22.83
N THR A 285 -6.78 -4.47 -23.92
CA THR A 285 -7.78 -4.68 -24.97
C THR A 285 -7.41 -5.74 -26.01
N LYS A 286 -6.11 -6.01 -26.20
CA LYS A 286 -5.59 -6.95 -27.22
C LYS A 286 -4.99 -8.22 -26.65
N THR A 287 -4.64 -8.26 -25.37
CA THR A 287 -4.05 -9.43 -24.72
C THR A 287 -4.96 -10.00 -23.64
N ILE A 288 -5.29 -9.20 -22.62
CA ILE A 288 -6.02 -9.67 -21.44
C ILE A 288 -7.49 -9.98 -21.76
N ILE A 289 -8.26 -9.02 -22.28
CA ILE A 289 -9.68 -9.23 -22.61
C ILE A 289 -9.88 -10.38 -23.61
N PRO A 290 -9.09 -10.48 -24.70
CA PRO A 290 -9.17 -11.64 -25.59
C PRO A 290 -8.88 -12.96 -24.87
N GLY A 291 -7.89 -13.03 -23.97
CA GLY A 291 -7.63 -14.23 -23.16
C GLY A 291 -8.80 -14.61 -22.27
N ILE A 292 -9.45 -13.63 -21.62
CA ILE A 292 -10.66 -13.86 -20.83
C ILE A 292 -11.78 -14.44 -21.70
N LYS A 293 -12.03 -13.82 -22.86
CA LYS A 293 -13.06 -14.29 -23.80
C LYS A 293 -12.76 -15.68 -24.37
N ASP A 294 -11.50 -16.01 -24.62
CA ASP A 294 -11.10 -17.34 -25.07
C ASP A 294 -11.45 -18.39 -24.00
N GLY A 295 -11.11 -18.15 -22.73
CA GLY A 295 -11.47 -19.04 -21.63
C GLY A 295 -12.99 -19.20 -21.44
N LEU A 296 -13.74 -18.09 -21.47
CA LEU A 296 -15.21 -18.13 -21.39
C LEU A 296 -15.84 -18.89 -22.55
N LYS A 297 -15.29 -18.73 -23.76
CA LYS A 297 -15.75 -19.45 -24.95
C LYS A 297 -15.52 -20.95 -24.83
N VAL A 298 -14.38 -21.40 -24.28
CA VAL A 298 -14.13 -22.83 -24.02
C VAL A 298 -15.16 -23.40 -23.05
N LEU A 299 -15.52 -22.64 -22.02
CA LEU A 299 -16.57 -23.02 -21.04
C LEU A 299 -18.00 -22.96 -21.59
N GLY A 300 -18.19 -22.46 -22.82
CA GLY A 300 -19.53 -22.22 -23.38
C GLY A 300 -20.33 -21.14 -22.66
N ARG A 301 -19.66 -20.28 -21.86
CA ARG A 301 -20.30 -19.18 -21.15
C ARG A 301 -20.53 -18.00 -22.06
N THR A 302 -21.76 -17.49 -22.05
CA THR A 302 -22.18 -16.30 -22.80
C THR A 302 -22.39 -15.09 -21.91
N ASP A 303 -22.33 -15.27 -20.59
CA ASP A 303 -22.33 -14.19 -19.62
C ASP A 303 -20.93 -13.57 -19.48
N GLU A 304 -20.88 -12.29 -19.09
CA GLU A 304 -19.64 -11.57 -18.80
C GLU A 304 -19.51 -11.41 -17.28
N PRO A 305 -18.75 -12.29 -16.57
CA PRO A 305 -18.43 -12.08 -15.16
C PRO A 305 -17.62 -10.77 -14.96
N PRO A 306 -17.64 -10.16 -13.76
CA PRO A 306 -16.95 -8.90 -13.56
C PRO A 306 -15.43 -9.05 -13.67
N VAL A 307 -14.79 -8.16 -14.44
CA VAL A 307 -13.34 -7.98 -14.48
C VAL A 307 -13.01 -6.66 -13.80
N LEU A 308 -12.11 -6.69 -12.82
CA LEU A 308 -11.77 -5.54 -12.01
C LEU A 308 -10.47 -4.92 -12.54
N VAL A 309 -10.44 -3.60 -12.70
CA VAL A 309 -9.29 -2.86 -13.24
C VAL A 309 -8.83 -1.82 -12.22
N ARG A 310 -7.54 -1.85 -11.85
CA ARG A 310 -6.94 -0.84 -10.97
C ARG A 310 -6.64 0.43 -11.76
N ALA A 311 -6.77 1.57 -11.10
CA ALA A 311 -6.31 2.87 -11.59
C ALA A 311 -4.87 3.22 -11.16
N HIS A 312 -4.15 2.24 -10.60
CA HIS A 312 -2.75 2.40 -10.22
C HIS A 312 -1.87 2.37 -11.48
N ASP A 313 -0.96 3.34 -11.59
CA ASP A 313 0.03 3.48 -12.67
C ASP A 313 -0.54 3.53 -14.12
N THR A 314 -1.83 3.83 -14.28
CA THR A 314 -2.49 3.89 -15.59
C THR A 314 -3.53 5.01 -15.67
N ASP A 315 -3.85 5.49 -16.87
CA ASP A 315 -5.09 6.26 -17.11
C ASP A 315 -6.29 5.30 -17.19
N CYS A 316 -6.87 5.03 -16.02
CA CYS A 316 -7.95 4.06 -15.90
C CYS A 316 -9.19 4.45 -16.70
N LYS A 317 -9.50 5.74 -16.84
CA LYS A 317 -10.68 6.18 -17.59
C LYS A 317 -10.48 5.91 -19.08
N MET A 318 -9.29 6.22 -19.60
CA MET A 318 -8.90 5.89 -20.97
C MET A 318 -8.98 4.38 -21.26
N VAL A 319 -8.47 3.55 -20.34
CA VAL A 319 -8.52 2.08 -20.44
C VAL A 319 -9.97 1.57 -20.47
N ILE A 320 -10.80 2.02 -19.54
CA ILE A 320 -12.19 1.56 -19.46
C ILE A 320 -12.99 1.98 -20.70
N ASP A 321 -12.82 3.22 -21.17
CA ASP A 321 -13.52 3.70 -22.37
C ASP A 321 -13.16 2.87 -23.61
N ALA A 322 -11.89 2.48 -23.76
CA ALA A 322 -11.43 1.62 -24.86
C ALA A 322 -11.90 0.16 -24.71
N ALA A 323 -12.03 -0.33 -23.48
CA ALA A 323 -12.39 -1.71 -23.17
C ALA A 323 -13.89 -1.98 -23.18
N LEU A 324 -14.73 -1.01 -22.80
CA LEU A 324 -16.19 -1.17 -22.71
C LEU A 324 -16.84 -1.67 -24.01
N PRO A 325 -16.44 -1.24 -25.22
CA PRO A 325 -16.94 -1.82 -26.47
C PRO A 325 -16.69 -3.33 -26.56
N LEU A 326 -15.60 -3.82 -25.97
CA LEU A 326 -15.18 -5.22 -26.00
C LEU A 326 -15.79 -6.03 -24.85
N TYR A 327 -15.86 -5.50 -23.63
CA TYR A 327 -16.33 -6.21 -22.43
C TYR A 327 -17.13 -5.24 -21.54
N LYS A 328 -18.37 -5.56 -21.21
CA LYS A 328 -19.30 -4.63 -20.56
C LYS A 328 -19.21 -4.65 -19.04
N ASN A 329 -18.93 -5.80 -18.44
CA ASN A 329 -18.92 -5.95 -16.98
C ASN A 329 -17.53 -5.61 -16.38
N LEU A 330 -17.17 -4.33 -16.44
CA LEU A 330 -15.90 -3.82 -15.90
C LEU A 330 -16.12 -3.07 -14.59
N TYR A 331 -15.38 -3.45 -13.56
CA TYR A 331 -15.34 -2.77 -12.26
C TYR A 331 -14.03 -2.00 -12.15
N THR A 332 -14.02 -0.91 -11.39
CA THR A 332 -12.82 -0.08 -11.21
C THR A 332 -12.38 -0.10 -9.75
N MET A 333 -11.08 0.03 -9.49
CA MET A 333 -10.52 0.12 -8.14
C MET A 333 -9.46 1.22 -8.07
N HIS A 334 -9.56 2.11 -7.10
CA HIS A 334 -8.55 3.16 -6.88
C HIS A 334 -8.23 3.32 -5.38
N LYS A 335 -6.99 3.74 -5.08
CA LYS A 335 -6.45 3.87 -3.73
C LYS A 335 -7.18 5.01 -2.98
N TYR A 336 -7.64 4.78 -1.75
CA TYR A 336 -8.41 5.75 -0.98
C TYR A 336 -7.59 7.01 -0.61
N ASN A 337 -6.42 6.84 0.00
CA ASN A 337 -5.50 7.95 0.32
C ASN A 337 -4.08 7.60 -0.17
N GLY A 338 -3.98 6.98 -1.35
CA GLY A 338 -2.73 6.35 -1.77
C GLY A 338 -2.46 5.05 -1.00
N GLU A 339 -1.20 4.78 -0.62
CA GLU A 339 -0.72 3.59 0.09
C GLU A 339 -0.74 3.73 1.62
N SER A 340 -1.49 4.72 2.11
CA SER A 340 -1.63 5.04 3.53
C SER A 340 -3.10 5.31 3.89
N LEU A 341 -3.35 5.53 5.17
CA LEU A 341 -4.62 6.06 5.68
C LEU A 341 -4.37 7.39 6.36
N THR A 342 -4.85 8.48 5.77
CA THR A 342 -4.46 9.84 6.17
C THR A 342 -5.62 10.72 6.58
N THR A 343 -6.82 10.47 6.06
CA THR A 343 -7.94 11.37 6.29
C THR A 343 -9.30 10.69 6.07
N TYR A 344 -10.32 11.25 6.71
CA TYR A 344 -11.72 11.08 6.34
C TYR A 344 -12.29 12.32 5.61
N GLU A 345 -11.43 13.26 5.20
CA GLU A 345 -11.75 14.46 4.44
C GLU A 345 -10.89 14.53 3.15
N PRO A 346 -10.89 13.48 2.30
CA PRO A 346 -10.13 13.51 1.06
C PRO A 346 -10.69 14.57 0.12
N ARG A 347 -9.85 15.07 -0.80
CA ARG A 347 -10.22 16.13 -1.75
C ARG A 347 -9.33 16.11 -2.99
N GLY A 348 -9.35 17.20 -3.76
CA GLY A 348 -8.33 17.50 -4.75
C GLY A 348 -8.33 16.58 -5.97
N PRO A 349 -7.19 16.48 -6.68
CA PRO A 349 -7.12 15.75 -7.96
C PRO A 349 -7.40 14.25 -7.83
N TRP A 350 -7.01 13.58 -6.74
CA TRP A 350 -7.28 12.13 -6.61
C TRP A 350 -8.76 11.84 -6.33
N ALA A 351 -9.45 12.70 -5.56
CA ALA A 351 -10.90 12.61 -5.42
C ALA A 351 -11.62 12.78 -6.77
N LYS A 352 -11.08 13.62 -7.67
CA LYS A 352 -11.61 13.75 -9.04
C LYS A 352 -11.46 12.45 -9.84
N ILE A 353 -10.31 11.75 -9.75
CA ILE A 353 -10.13 10.44 -10.39
C ILE A 353 -11.21 9.46 -9.91
N HIS A 354 -11.42 9.38 -8.59
CA HIS A 354 -12.50 8.58 -8.01
C HIS A 354 -13.87 8.93 -8.59
N LYS A 355 -14.24 10.21 -8.65
CA LYS A 355 -15.53 10.66 -9.19
C LYS A 355 -15.69 10.34 -10.68
N ASP A 356 -14.64 10.53 -11.47
CA ASP A 356 -14.67 10.24 -12.91
C ASP A 356 -14.88 8.73 -13.14
N LEU A 357 -14.25 7.85 -12.35
CA LEU A 357 -14.46 6.40 -12.41
C LEU A 357 -15.83 5.97 -11.86
N SER A 358 -16.27 6.57 -10.76
CA SER A 358 -17.61 6.36 -10.18
C SER A 358 -18.72 6.72 -11.17
N SER A 359 -18.52 7.78 -11.97
CA SER A 359 -19.51 8.26 -12.96
C SER A 359 -19.82 7.27 -14.09
N LEU A 360 -19.02 6.21 -14.25
CA LEU A 360 -19.26 5.12 -15.21
C LEU A 360 -20.52 4.30 -14.88
N GLY A 361 -21.10 4.44 -13.68
CA GLY A 361 -22.35 3.76 -13.29
C GLY A 361 -22.20 2.25 -13.04
N SER A 362 -20.96 1.79 -12.85
CA SER A 362 -20.61 0.40 -12.49
C SER A 362 -20.20 0.31 -11.01
N VAL A 363 -19.56 -0.78 -10.60
CA VAL A 363 -18.95 -0.89 -9.27
C VAL A 363 -17.59 -0.17 -9.27
N HIS A 364 -17.45 0.78 -8.36
CA HIS A 364 -16.21 1.50 -8.08
C HIS A 364 -15.76 1.18 -6.65
N ILE A 365 -14.58 0.56 -6.53
CA ILE A 365 -14.05 -0.01 -5.31
C ILE A 365 -13.02 0.96 -4.72
N SER A 366 -13.26 1.41 -3.49
CA SER A 366 -12.28 2.12 -2.69
C SER A 366 -11.27 1.12 -2.12
N ASN A 367 -9.99 1.33 -2.38
CA ASN A 367 -8.91 0.46 -1.90
C ASN A 367 -8.13 1.14 -0.76
N VAL A 368 -8.34 0.68 0.47
CA VAL A 368 -7.53 1.07 1.63
C VAL A 368 -6.23 0.26 1.56
N HIS A 369 -5.21 0.86 0.96
CA HIS A 369 -4.08 0.15 0.37
C HIS A 369 -2.82 0.25 1.22
N ILE A 370 -2.13 -0.88 1.45
CA ILE A 370 -0.81 -1.03 2.09
C ILE A 370 -0.69 -0.57 3.55
N LEU A 371 -1.16 0.64 3.89
CA LEU A 371 -1.13 1.22 5.24
C LEU A 371 0.31 1.53 5.72
N ALA A 372 1.14 2.09 4.84
CA ALA A 372 2.55 2.38 5.10
C ALA A 372 2.78 3.23 6.37
N ASN A 373 1.88 4.17 6.65
CA ASN A 373 1.97 5.03 7.82
C ASN A 373 1.54 4.37 9.14
N LEU A 374 0.88 3.21 9.10
CA LEU A 374 0.40 2.50 10.27
C LEU A 374 1.33 1.36 10.72
N GLU A 375 2.28 0.94 9.88
CA GLU A 375 3.17 -0.16 10.24
C GLU A 375 4.15 0.21 11.37
N PRO A 376 4.24 -0.55 12.49
CA PRO A 376 3.60 -1.86 12.72
C PRO A 376 2.51 -1.92 13.81
N TRP A 377 2.26 -0.82 14.51
CA TRP A 377 1.45 -0.79 15.74
C TRP A 377 -0.05 -0.99 15.46
N ARG A 378 -0.79 -1.49 16.45
CA ARG A 378 -2.23 -1.72 16.35
C ARG A 378 -2.98 -0.43 16.02
N TRP A 379 -3.86 -0.48 15.01
CA TRP A 379 -4.73 0.63 14.63
C TRP A 379 -6.13 0.12 14.25
N SER A 380 -7.19 0.61 14.90
CA SER A 380 -8.56 0.21 14.55
C SER A 380 -9.62 1.21 15.02
N SER A 381 -9.36 2.52 14.86
CA SER A 381 -10.26 3.60 15.30
C SER A 381 -11.64 3.51 14.62
N PRO A 382 -12.73 3.17 15.36
CA PRO A 382 -14.03 3.01 14.74
C PRO A 382 -14.58 4.32 14.16
N ASP A 383 -14.36 5.44 14.86
CA ASP A 383 -14.80 6.76 14.42
C ASP A 383 -14.10 7.19 13.11
N PHE A 384 -12.78 6.98 13.02
CA PHE A 384 -12.02 7.30 11.81
C PHE A 384 -12.49 6.44 10.62
N ILE A 385 -12.66 5.12 10.83
CA ILE A 385 -13.13 4.20 9.80
C ILE A 385 -14.54 4.59 9.34
N GLN A 386 -15.46 4.87 10.27
CA GLN A 386 -16.82 5.28 9.93
C GLN A 386 -16.83 6.54 9.06
N LYS A 387 -16.11 7.59 9.48
CA LYS A 387 -16.01 8.84 8.72
C LYS A 387 -15.35 8.60 7.35
N SER A 388 -14.36 7.71 7.27
CA SER A 388 -13.68 7.35 6.02
C SER A 388 -14.64 6.70 5.03
N VAL A 389 -15.44 5.71 5.46
CA VAL A 389 -16.45 5.08 4.58
C VAL A 389 -17.50 6.08 4.14
N LYS A 390 -17.93 7.01 5.01
CA LYS A 390 -18.82 8.11 4.60
C LYS A 390 -18.19 8.96 3.50
N ALA A 391 -16.91 9.30 3.60
CA ALA A 391 -16.18 10.02 2.56
C ALA A 391 -15.99 9.21 1.28
N MET A 392 -15.81 7.89 1.38
CA MET A 392 -15.79 7.02 0.19
C MET A 392 -17.09 7.15 -0.62
N HIS A 393 -18.24 7.25 0.05
CA HIS A 393 -19.51 7.52 -0.61
C HIS A 393 -19.63 8.98 -1.08
N SER A 394 -19.47 9.95 -0.18
CA SER A 394 -19.83 11.35 -0.44
C SER A 394 -18.82 12.08 -1.33
N VAL A 395 -17.52 11.81 -1.16
CA VAL A 395 -16.43 12.46 -1.91
C VAL A 395 -16.02 11.63 -3.11
N HIS A 396 -15.83 10.32 -2.95
CA HIS A 396 -15.29 9.46 -4.02
C HIS A 396 -16.38 8.80 -4.87
N GLY A 397 -17.62 8.68 -4.35
CA GLY A 397 -18.70 7.97 -5.05
C GLY A 397 -18.45 6.46 -5.17
N ALA A 398 -17.61 5.89 -4.32
CA ALA A 398 -17.39 4.45 -4.27
C ALA A 398 -18.62 3.73 -3.69
N ASN A 399 -18.89 2.54 -4.19
CA ASN A 399 -19.98 1.66 -3.74
C ASN A 399 -19.46 0.25 -3.40
N ALA A 400 -18.14 0.11 -3.22
CA ALA A 400 -17.47 -1.11 -2.82
C ALA A 400 -16.17 -0.80 -2.06
N LEU A 401 -15.70 -1.77 -1.28
CA LEU A 401 -14.52 -1.66 -0.43
C LEU A 401 -13.59 -2.86 -0.60
N HIS A 402 -12.30 -2.54 -0.72
CA HIS A 402 -11.16 -3.44 -0.63
C HIS A 402 -10.23 -2.93 0.47
N ILE A 403 -9.89 -3.75 1.46
CA ILE A 403 -8.93 -3.38 2.51
C ILE A 403 -7.71 -4.29 2.51
N TYR A 404 -6.55 -3.69 2.73
CA TYR A 404 -5.34 -4.41 3.11
C TYR A 404 -5.42 -4.87 4.57
N PRO A 405 -4.56 -5.81 5.01
CA PRO A 405 -4.29 -5.99 6.42
C PRO A 405 -3.84 -4.66 7.05
N GLN A 406 -4.13 -4.47 8.34
CA GLN A 406 -3.89 -3.19 9.01
C GLN A 406 -2.42 -2.76 8.94
N ALA A 407 -1.53 -3.73 9.07
CA ALA A 407 -0.09 -3.60 8.90
C ALA A 407 0.48 -4.95 8.46
N ASN A 408 1.76 -4.98 8.11
CA ASN A 408 2.53 -6.20 7.89
C ASN A 408 2.10 -7.04 6.68
N TYR A 409 1.57 -6.38 5.64
CA TYR A 409 1.08 -7.03 4.42
C TYR A 409 2.11 -7.99 3.79
N TRP A 410 3.38 -7.61 3.78
CA TRP A 410 4.46 -8.36 3.13
C TRP A 410 4.94 -9.58 3.94
N ASP A 411 4.41 -9.81 5.15
CA ASP A 411 4.81 -10.92 6.03
C ASP A 411 3.59 -11.70 6.57
N TRP A 412 2.52 -11.76 5.77
CA TRP A 412 1.35 -12.59 6.05
C TRP A 412 1.77 -14.05 6.34
N PRO A 413 1.20 -14.72 7.36
CA PRO A 413 0.00 -14.35 8.15
C PRO A 413 0.28 -13.61 9.46
N TYR A 414 1.52 -13.19 9.69
CA TYR A 414 1.99 -12.78 11.01
C TYR A 414 2.11 -11.28 11.14
N THR A 415 2.03 -10.78 12.37
CA THR A 415 2.30 -9.37 12.71
C THR A 415 3.80 -9.17 12.95
N ALA A 416 4.23 -7.91 13.13
CA ALA A 416 5.62 -7.60 13.48
C ALA A 416 5.89 -7.70 14.99
N ASP A 417 4.92 -8.09 15.81
CA ASP A 417 5.08 -8.28 17.25
C ASP A 417 6.12 -9.39 17.53
N LYS A 418 6.98 -9.14 18.52
CA LYS A 418 7.97 -10.09 19.02
C LYS A 418 7.47 -10.68 20.33
N LEU A 419 7.00 -11.93 20.29
CA LEU A 419 6.52 -12.64 21.49
C LEU A 419 7.69 -13.28 22.23
N ALA A 420 7.57 -13.38 23.55
CA ALA A 420 8.67 -13.79 24.45
C ALA A 420 9.18 -15.22 24.19
N ASN A 421 8.34 -16.10 23.65
CA ASN A 421 8.65 -17.49 23.32
C ASN A 421 9.13 -17.69 21.87
N GLY A 422 9.26 -16.63 21.08
CA GLY A 422 9.60 -16.70 19.65
C GLY A 422 8.44 -17.11 18.74
N GLU A 423 7.23 -17.29 19.28
CA GLU A 423 6.03 -17.44 18.46
C GLU A 423 5.73 -16.16 17.67
N ARG A 424 5.00 -16.31 16.59
CA ARG A 424 4.54 -15.20 15.76
C ARG A 424 3.07 -14.94 16.05
N GLU A 425 2.70 -13.68 16.26
CA GLU A 425 1.31 -13.31 16.46
C GLU A 425 0.56 -13.23 15.13
N GLU A 426 -0.66 -13.75 15.12
CA GLU A 426 -1.50 -13.86 13.92
C GLU A 426 -2.20 -12.54 13.60
N GLN A 427 -2.14 -12.07 12.36
CA GLN A 427 -2.88 -10.86 11.95
C GLN A 427 -4.39 -11.03 12.14
N VAL A 428 -4.94 -12.23 11.87
CA VAL A 428 -6.37 -12.52 12.06
C VAL A 428 -6.80 -12.39 13.53
N TYR A 429 -5.92 -12.73 14.47
CA TYR A 429 -6.17 -12.58 15.89
C TYR A 429 -6.03 -11.12 16.34
N ARG A 430 -4.91 -10.48 16.01
CA ARG A 430 -4.58 -9.11 16.46
C ARG A 430 -5.53 -8.08 15.84
N ASP A 431 -5.74 -8.15 14.53
CA ASP A 431 -6.42 -7.10 13.76
C ASP A 431 -7.92 -7.36 13.61
N TRP A 432 -8.52 -8.16 14.49
CA TRP A 432 -9.94 -8.51 14.45
C TRP A 432 -10.86 -7.27 14.39
N ALA A 433 -10.53 -6.21 15.15
CA ALA A 433 -11.30 -4.97 15.20
C ALA A 433 -11.20 -4.16 13.91
N TRP A 434 -10.07 -4.24 13.19
CA TRP A 434 -9.90 -3.63 11.87
C TRP A 434 -10.88 -4.25 10.87
N TYR A 435 -10.86 -5.57 10.70
CA TYR A 435 -11.77 -6.26 9.77
C TYR A 435 -13.23 -6.05 10.16
N LYS A 436 -13.55 -6.09 11.45
CA LYS A 436 -14.91 -5.86 11.96
C LYS A 436 -15.41 -4.45 11.69
N ALA A 437 -14.59 -3.43 11.90
CA ALA A 437 -14.99 -2.05 11.69
C ALA A 437 -15.24 -1.75 10.21
N TRP A 438 -14.32 -2.13 9.33
CA TRP A 438 -14.51 -1.96 7.89
C TRP A 438 -15.71 -2.74 7.36
N GLY A 439 -15.92 -3.99 7.80
CA GLY A 439 -17.10 -4.78 7.45
C GLY A 439 -18.41 -4.12 7.90
N ARG A 440 -18.45 -3.65 9.17
CA ARG A 440 -19.63 -2.98 9.74
C ARG A 440 -20.03 -1.71 9.00
N TYR A 441 -19.05 -0.87 8.66
CA TYR A 441 -19.31 0.42 8.01
C TYR A 441 -19.49 0.30 6.50
N ALA A 442 -18.86 -0.68 5.83
CA ALA A 442 -19.19 -0.99 4.44
C ALA A 442 -20.59 -1.60 4.29
N TRP A 443 -21.07 -2.32 5.31
CA TRP A 443 -22.47 -2.75 5.37
C TRP A 443 -23.41 -1.57 5.53
N LYS A 444 -23.14 -0.67 6.49
CA LYS A 444 -23.93 0.54 6.72
C LYS A 444 -23.07 1.63 7.36
N ALA A 445 -22.79 2.70 6.63
CA ALA A 445 -21.92 3.79 7.04
C ALA A 445 -22.64 4.74 8.02
N ASP A 446 -23.90 5.06 7.72
CA ASP A 446 -24.72 5.97 8.53
C ASP A 446 -25.37 5.27 9.72
N ARG A 447 -24.55 5.03 10.74
CA ARG A 447 -24.96 4.57 12.07
C ARG A 447 -24.85 5.70 13.08
N ASN A 448 -25.78 5.77 14.03
CA ASN A 448 -25.77 6.78 15.08
C ASN A 448 -24.50 6.63 15.95
N ARG A 449 -23.75 7.71 16.12
CA ARG A 449 -22.45 7.68 16.80
C ARG A 449 -22.53 7.20 18.26
N LEU A 450 -23.56 7.58 19.02
CA LEU A 450 -23.70 7.14 20.42
C LEU A 450 -24.01 5.64 20.52
N GLU A 451 -24.75 5.09 19.56
CA GLU A 451 -24.99 3.65 19.49
C GLU A 451 -23.75 2.89 19.00
N GLU A 452 -22.93 3.49 18.13
CA GLU A 452 -21.63 2.94 17.76
C GLU A 452 -20.66 2.89 18.93
N ILE A 453 -20.63 3.92 19.79
CA ILE A 453 -19.85 3.91 21.03
C ILE A 453 -20.25 2.70 21.88
N LYS A 454 -21.53 2.55 22.21
CA LYS A 454 -22.03 1.41 23.00
C LYS A 454 -21.70 0.05 22.36
N TYR A 455 -21.86 -0.04 21.05
CA TYR A 455 -21.53 -1.27 20.31
C TYR A 455 -20.04 -1.62 20.48
N TRP A 456 -19.14 -0.68 20.25
CA TRP A 456 -17.70 -0.92 20.33
C TRP A 456 -17.21 -1.15 21.76
N ASP A 457 -17.74 -0.41 22.73
CA ASP A 457 -17.44 -0.64 24.15
C ASP A 457 -17.81 -2.06 24.57
N LYS A 458 -18.97 -2.57 24.08
CA LYS A 458 -19.37 -3.97 24.30
C LYS A 458 -18.43 -4.95 23.60
N GLN A 459 -18.06 -4.71 22.33
CA GLN A 459 -17.15 -5.60 21.59
C GLN A 459 -15.78 -5.70 22.27
N PHE A 460 -15.17 -4.57 22.63
CA PHE A 460 -13.90 -4.55 23.35
C PHE A 460 -14.03 -5.17 24.75
N GLY A 461 -15.14 -4.90 25.44
CA GLY A 461 -15.46 -5.52 26.72
C GLY A 461 -15.54 -7.04 26.65
N ASP A 462 -16.20 -7.60 25.63
CA ASP A 462 -16.32 -9.04 25.44
C ASP A 462 -14.99 -9.72 25.08
N PHE A 463 -14.18 -9.04 24.25
CA PHE A 463 -12.87 -9.54 23.85
C PHE A 463 -11.91 -9.63 25.05
N TYR A 464 -11.87 -8.59 25.90
CA TYR A 464 -10.96 -8.53 27.06
C TYR A 464 -11.57 -8.98 28.39
N GLY A 465 -12.86 -9.30 28.42
CA GLY A 465 -13.59 -9.68 29.64
C GLY A 465 -13.76 -8.50 30.63
N ILE A 466 -14.02 -7.31 30.11
CA ILE A 466 -14.14 -6.04 30.84
C ILE A 466 -15.58 -5.50 30.71
N PRO A 467 -16.19 -4.92 31.76
CA PRO A 467 -17.49 -4.27 31.64
C PRO A 467 -17.47 -3.13 30.62
N ALA A 468 -18.55 -2.97 29.83
CA ALA A 468 -18.61 -1.99 28.74
C ALA A 468 -18.23 -0.56 29.19
N GLU A 469 -18.70 -0.11 30.36
CA GLU A 469 -18.36 1.20 30.94
C GLU A 469 -16.84 1.41 31.11
N MET A 470 -16.11 0.36 31.49
CA MET A 470 -14.66 0.40 31.63
C MET A 470 -13.96 0.22 30.28
N ALA A 471 -14.54 -0.59 29.38
CA ALA A 471 -14.03 -0.86 28.04
C ALA A 471 -14.12 0.36 27.09
N ASP A 472 -14.92 1.37 27.43
CA ASP A 472 -14.91 2.69 26.79
C ASP A 472 -13.50 3.28 26.68
N ASN A 473 -12.64 3.04 27.68
CA ASN A 473 -11.25 3.47 27.65
C ASN A 473 -10.42 2.78 26.55
N ILE A 474 -10.77 1.55 26.14
CA ILE A 474 -10.09 0.86 25.02
C ILE A 474 -10.49 1.52 23.70
N ARG A 475 -11.78 1.83 23.54
CA ARG A 475 -12.27 2.57 22.37
C ARG A 475 -11.61 3.95 22.29
N ILE A 476 -11.56 4.69 23.40
CA ILE A 476 -10.86 5.99 23.47
C ILE A 476 -9.39 5.83 23.09
N ALA A 477 -8.69 4.81 23.61
CA ALA A 477 -7.29 4.56 23.25
C ALA A 477 -7.09 4.40 21.74
N TYR A 478 -7.93 3.61 21.07
CA TYR A 478 -7.89 3.45 19.62
C TYR A 478 -8.29 4.71 18.84
N GLU A 479 -9.30 5.44 19.29
CA GLU A 479 -9.77 6.64 18.58
C GLU A 479 -8.79 7.80 18.69
N GLU A 480 -8.17 7.98 19.86
CA GLU A 480 -7.16 9.02 20.10
C GLU A 480 -5.84 8.66 19.39
N SER A 481 -5.27 7.47 19.63
CA SER A 481 -4.03 7.05 18.95
C SER A 481 -4.23 6.95 17.43
N GLY A 482 -5.46 6.62 17.00
CA GLY A 482 -5.82 6.45 15.61
C GLY A 482 -5.69 7.72 14.77
N GLU A 483 -5.64 8.91 15.37
CA GLU A 483 -5.45 10.18 14.66
C GLU A 483 -3.97 10.57 14.51
N ILE A 484 -3.04 9.93 15.25
CA ILE A 484 -1.62 10.32 15.27
C ILE A 484 -0.95 10.13 13.91
N ALA A 485 -0.91 8.88 13.42
CA ALA A 485 -0.25 8.57 12.15
C ALA A 485 -0.91 9.24 10.94
N PRO A 486 -2.25 9.28 10.82
CA PRO A 486 -2.92 9.99 9.73
C PRO A 486 -2.58 11.49 9.68
N LYS A 487 -2.63 12.18 10.82
CA LYS A 487 -2.35 13.62 10.91
C LYS A 487 -0.88 13.94 10.63
N LEU A 488 0.04 13.18 11.23
CA LEU A 488 1.47 13.41 11.00
C LEU A 488 1.87 13.18 9.55
N LEU A 489 1.36 12.12 8.90
CA LEU A 489 1.70 11.86 7.50
C LEU A 489 1.19 12.97 6.58
N ARG A 490 -0.10 13.32 6.64
CA ARG A 490 -0.65 14.32 5.71
C ARG A 490 -0.04 15.70 5.87
N ARG A 491 0.47 16.01 7.08
CA ARG A 491 0.99 17.34 7.38
C ARG A 491 2.48 17.49 7.13
N PHE A 492 3.25 16.41 7.30
CA PHE A 492 4.71 16.44 7.28
C PHE A 492 5.37 15.35 6.40
N GLY A 493 4.61 14.35 5.96
CA GLY A 493 5.12 13.24 5.17
C GLY A 493 5.75 13.70 3.85
N ILE A 494 6.66 12.88 3.36
CA ILE A 494 7.24 13.04 2.02
C ILE A 494 6.33 12.38 0.98
N THR A 495 5.74 11.23 1.33
CA THR A 495 4.82 10.50 0.46
C THR A 495 3.85 9.65 1.30
N GLU A 496 2.69 9.33 0.72
CA GLU A 496 1.77 8.30 1.24
C GLU A 496 2.21 6.87 0.89
N GLY A 497 3.16 6.72 -0.04
CA GLY A 497 3.73 5.45 -0.47
C GLY A 497 4.56 4.75 0.60
N ASN A 498 4.66 3.42 0.52
CA ASN A 498 5.56 2.62 1.36
C ASN A 498 7.06 2.86 1.13
N ARG A 499 7.40 3.74 0.18
CA ARG A 499 8.69 4.43 0.15
C ARG A 499 9.00 5.13 1.48
N GLN A 500 7.97 5.53 2.24
CA GLN A 500 8.07 6.05 3.60
C GLN A 500 7.55 5.09 4.66
N THR A 501 8.33 4.89 5.73
CA THR A 501 7.91 4.25 6.97
C THR A 501 7.76 5.31 8.05
N LEU A 502 6.56 5.86 8.21
CA LEU A 502 6.33 7.00 9.12
C LEU A 502 6.78 6.69 10.55
N LEU A 503 6.40 5.54 11.10
CA LEU A 503 6.58 5.22 12.52
C LEU A 503 8.04 4.92 12.92
N LEU A 504 8.98 4.95 11.98
CA LEU A 504 10.42 5.01 12.24
C LEU A 504 10.94 6.45 12.47
N GLY A 505 10.10 7.46 12.27
CA GLY A 505 10.43 8.86 12.45
C GLY A 505 10.89 9.52 11.15
N MET A 506 11.33 10.77 11.29
CA MET A 506 11.87 11.58 10.19
C MET A 506 13.11 12.34 10.65
N PHE A 507 14.02 12.63 9.73
CA PHE A 507 15.14 13.54 9.96
C PHE A 507 14.66 15.00 9.95
N MET A 508 15.35 15.86 10.67
CA MET A 508 15.11 17.31 10.69
C MET A 508 15.24 17.91 9.29
N SER A 509 16.21 17.41 8.50
CA SER A 509 16.36 17.72 7.08
C SER A 509 15.07 17.53 6.28
N GLN A 510 14.29 16.49 6.57
CA GLN A 510 13.05 16.18 5.85
C GLN A 510 11.92 17.18 6.17
N PHE A 511 12.00 17.91 7.28
CA PHE A 511 11.08 19.01 7.58
C PHE A 511 11.53 20.35 7.01
N VAL A 512 12.84 20.56 6.95
CA VAL A 512 13.47 21.84 6.58
C VAL A 512 13.67 21.95 5.06
N ASN A 513 13.91 20.83 4.39
CA ASN A 513 14.04 20.74 2.93
C ASN A 513 13.27 19.51 2.38
N PRO A 514 11.94 19.46 2.57
CA PRO A 514 11.14 18.28 2.22
C PRO A 514 11.19 17.94 0.71
N TYR A 515 11.29 18.94 -0.16
CA TYR A 515 11.30 18.74 -1.61
C TYR A 515 12.56 18.02 -2.12
N LYS A 516 13.68 18.06 -1.39
CA LYS A 516 14.87 17.24 -1.67
C LYS A 516 14.56 15.74 -1.68
N TYR A 517 13.58 15.32 -0.89
CA TYR A 517 13.19 13.91 -0.74
C TYR A 517 12.05 13.49 -1.67
N THR A 518 11.70 14.34 -2.64
CA THR A 518 10.68 14.10 -3.67
C THR A 518 9.27 13.97 -3.08
N ILE A 519 8.57 15.11 -3.00
CA ILE A 519 7.12 15.15 -2.78
C ILE A 519 6.41 15.17 -4.13
N HIS A 520 5.45 14.28 -4.33
CA HIS A 520 4.65 14.25 -5.55
C HIS A 520 3.40 15.12 -5.46
N TYR A 521 3.11 15.80 -6.57
CA TYR A 521 1.84 16.51 -6.72
C TYR A 521 0.67 15.53 -6.59
N GLY A 522 -0.37 15.97 -5.88
CA GLY A 522 -1.56 15.19 -5.59
C GLY A 522 -1.60 14.70 -4.15
N PHE A 523 -0.46 14.43 -3.51
CA PHE A 523 -0.43 13.97 -2.13
C PHE A 523 -0.97 15.03 -1.17
N TYR A 524 -0.28 16.16 -1.03
CA TYR A 524 -0.71 17.27 -0.15
C TYR A 524 -2.03 17.91 -0.61
N GLU A 525 -2.35 17.81 -1.90
CA GLU A 525 -3.57 18.34 -2.49
C GLU A 525 -4.79 17.44 -2.28
N SER A 526 -4.61 16.15 -1.98
CA SER A 526 -5.72 15.17 -1.92
C SER A 526 -5.90 14.45 -0.59
N CYS A 527 -4.82 14.23 0.17
CA CYS A 527 -4.82 13.31 1.32
C CYS A 527 -5.24 13.94 2.67
N GLY A 528 -6.05 15.00 2.64
CA GLY A 528 -6.62 15.63 3.83
C GLY A 528 -6.95 17.10 3.62
N PRO A 529 -7.25 17.85 4.70
CA PRO A 529 -7.55 19.28 4.62
C PRO A 529 -6.49 20.10 3.88
N GLY A 530 -6.90 21.23 3.28
CA GLY A 530 -5.96 22.23 2.78
C GLY A 530 -5.15 22.81 3.93
N GLY A 531 -3.86 23.06 3.75
CA GLY A 531 -3.04 23.68 4.78
C GLY A 531 -1.56 23.74 4.43
N GLU A 532 -0.74 24.09 5.40
CA GLU A 532 0.64 24.53 5.19
C GLU A 532 1.66 23.51 5.68
N LYS A 533 2.68 23.22 4.86
CA LYS A 533 3.90 22.55 5.32
C LYS A 533 4.66 23.46 6.29
N LEU A 534 5.58 22.90 7.07
CA LEU A 534 6.40 23.69 7.99
C LEU A 534 7.18 24.82 7.29
N ILE A 535 7.77 24.52 6.12
CA ILE A 535 8.48 25.51 5.31
C ILE A 535 7.58 26.66 4.82
N GLU A 536 6.35 26.35 4.41
CA GLU A 536 5.36 27.33 3.94
C GLU A 536 4.87 28.19 5.11
N TYR A 537 4.62 27.57 6.26
CA TYR A 537 4.24 28.24 7.50
C TYR A 537 5.33 29.24 7.94
N VAL A 538 6.59 28.81 8.06
CA VAL A 538 7.67 29.70 8.50
C VAL A 538 7.94 30.80 7.47
N GLU A 539 7.93 30.49 6.17
CA GLU A 539 8.04 31.50 5.13
C GLU A 539 6.97 32.59 5.25
N LYS A 540 5.71 32.20 5.51
CA LYS A 540 4.61 33.15 5.69
C LYS A 540 4.77 34.01 6.94
N GLU A 541 5.23 33.46 8.05
CA GLU A 541 5.54 34.23 9.28
C GLU A 541 6.56 35.34 8.97
N TRP A 542 7.66 35.01 8.29
CA TRP A 542 8.70 35.99 7.93
C TRP A 542 8.20 37.05 6.94
N LYS A 543 7.38 36.63 5.98
CA LYS A 543 6.75 37.53 5.00
C LYS A 543 5.51 38.26 5.55
N LYS A 544 5.12 38.01 6.81
CA LYS A 544 3.90 38.55 7.45
C LYS A 544 2.64 38.29 6.62
N GLN A 545 2.54 37.09 6.06
CA GLN A 545 1.38 36.64 5.30
C GLN A 545 0.44 35.83 6.19
N PRO A 546 -0.89 35.90 5.97
CA PRO A 546 -1.84 35.14 6.77
C PRO A 546 -1.74 33.63 6.53
N HIS A 547 -1.87 32.87 7.61
CA HIS A 547 -1.98 31.41 7.59
C HIS A 547 -3.37 30.95 7.18
N VAL A 548 -3.46 29.82 6.46
CA VAL A 548 -4.72 29.25 5.97
C VAL A 548 -4.72 27.72 6.10
N GLY A 549 -5.82 27.17 6.61
CA GLY A 549 -6.06 25.73 6.63
C GLY A 549 -5.42 25.01 7.82
N GLU A 550 -5.12 23.73 7.66
CA GLU A 550 -4.50 22.89 8.70
C GLU A 550 -3.01 23.25 8.89
N LEU A 551 -2.66 23.76 10.06
CA LEU A 551 -1.32 24.29 10.35
C LEU A 551 -0.41 23.26 11.04
N PRO A 552 0.91 23.28 10.76
CA PRO A 552 1.82 22.26 11.25
C PRO A 552 1.96 22.26 12.78
N LEU A 553 2.04 23.44 13.41
CA LEU A 553 2.18 23.55 14.86
C LEU A 553 0.91 23.09 15.61
N ASP A 554 -0.26 23.36 15.05
CA ASP A 554 -1.53 22.89 15.60
C ASP A 554 -1.62 21.38 15.56
N ILE A 555 -1.16 20.76 14.46
CA ILE A 555 -1.19 19.30 14.30
C ILE A 555 -0.28 18.61 15.30
N ILE A 556 0.97 19.06 15.49
CA ILE A 556 1.85 18.43 16.48
C ILE A 556 1.33 18.64 17.91
N ASN A 557 0.63 19.74 18.21
CA ASN A 557 -0.02 19.97 19.51
C ASN A 557 -1.18 18.97 19.73
N GLN A 558 -2.03 18.76 18.73
CA GLN A 558 -3.11 17.76 18.81
C GLN A 558 -2.55 16.35 18.96
N VAL A 559 -1.46 16.04 18.25
CA VAL A 559 -0.88 14.69 18.23
C VAL A 559 -0.25 14.28 19.57
N ILE A 560 0.41 15.19 20.30
CA ILE A 560 0.86 14.87 21.67
C ILE A 560 -0.32 14.70 22.63
N GLU A 561 -1.38 15.48 22.47
CA GLU A 561 -2.61 15.32 23.27
C GLU A 561 -3.29 13.97 23.01
N HIS A 562 -3.39 13.56 21.75
CA HIS A 562 -3.88 12.24 21.35
C HIS A 562 -3.05 11.11 22.00
N GLY A 563 -1.72 11.23 21.96
CA GLY A 563 -0.82 10.26 22.60
C GLY A 563 -1.05 10.14 24.11
N ASP A 564 -1.15 11.28 24.80
CA ASP A 564 -1.37 11.29 26.25
C ASP A 564 -2.76 10.76 26.64
N LYS A 565 -3.80 11.12 25.89
CA LYS A 565 -5.16 10.58 26.12
C LYS A 565 -5.24 9.08 25.87
N ALA A 566 -4.59 8.59 24.82
CA ALA A 566 -4.57 7.16 24.51
C ALA A 566 -3.90 6.33 25.61
N VAL A 567 -2.73 6.79 26.09
CA VAL A 567 -2.02 6.20 27.23
C VAL A 567 -2.87 6.25 28.50
N ALA A 568 -3.41 7.43 28.83
CA ALA A 568 -4.21 7.61 30.04
C ALA A 568 -5.49 6.75 30.04
N ALA A 569 -6.05 6.45 28.87
CA ALA A 569 -7.20 5.57 28.73
C ALA A 569 -6.79 4.10 28.91
N ILE A 570 -5.82 3.61 28.12
CA ILE A 570 -5.47 2.18 28.14
C ILE A 570 -4.90 1.73 29.50
N ASP A 571 -4.16 2.61 30.19
CA ASP A 571 -3.56 2.29 31.49
C ASP A 571 -4.60 2.04 32.59
N LYS A 572 -5.83 2.55 32.43
CA LYS A 572 -6.93 2.32 33.40
C LYS A 572 -7.49 0.90 33.37
N VAL A 573 -7.33 0.18 32.25
CA VAL A 573 -8.04 -1.09 32.02
C VAL A 573 -7.18 -2.33 32.16
N VAL A 574 -5.85 -2.20 32.10
CA VAL A 574 -4.93 -3.36 32.06
C VAL A 574 -5.02 -4.27 33.27
N SER A 575 -5.37 -3.74 34.44
CA SER A 575 -5.55 -4.53 35.67
C SER A 575 -6.91 -5.23 35.75
N SER A 576 -7.85 -4.89 34.86
CA SER A 576 -9.24 -5.36 34.89
C SER A 576 -9.56 -6.44 33.86
N ALA A 577 -8.65 -6.71 32.91
CA ALA A 577 -8.85 -7.72 31.87
C ALA A 577 -8.85 -9.14 32.43
N LYS A 578 -9.90 -9.90 32.07
CA LYS A 578 -10.08 -11.31 32.46
C LYS A 578 -9.85 -12.28 31.29
N LYS A 579 -9.72 -11.76 30.08
CA LYS A 579 -9.45 -12.49 28.84
C LYS A 579 -8.43 -11.71 28.02
N ASN A 580 -7.62 -12.41 27.23
CA ASN A 580 -6.67 -11.79 26.29
C ASN A 580 -5.77 -10.71 26.95
N SER A 581 -5.41 -10.89 28.23
CA SER A 581 -4.71 -9.85 29.00
C SER A 581 -3.30 -9.56 28.47
N ASP A 582 -2.60 -10.57 27.92
CA ASP A 582 -1.30 -10.36 27.27
C ASP A 582 -1.44 -9.53 25.99
N GLU A 583 -2.52 -9.73 25.23
CA GLU A 583 -2.84 -8.90 24.06
C GLU A 583 -3.19 -7.46 24.48
N LEU A 584 -3.93 -7.29 25.57
CA LEU A 584 -4.19 -5.95 26.11
C LEU A 584 -2.89 -5.25 26.56
N ARG A 585 -1.93 -6.01 27.09
CA ARG A 585 -0.62 -5.48 27.48
C ARG A 585 0.22 -5.05 26.27
N ARG A 586 0.10 -5.76 25.13
CA ARG A 586 0.70 -5.32 23.86
C ARG A 586 0.00 -4.06 23.34
N LEU A 587 -1.33 -4.01 23.35
CA LEU A 587 -2.07 -2.80 23.01
C LEU A 587 -1.68 -1.60 23.90
N GLN A 588 -1.49 -1.82 25.20
CA GLN A 588 -0.95 -0.80 26.10
C GLN A 588 0.43 -0.34 25.63
N ASN A 589 1.36 -1.26 25.35
CA ASN A 589 2.69 -0.91 24.83
C ASN A 589 2.60 -0.05 23.57
N ASP A 590 1.70 -0.39 22.63
CA ASP A 590 1.50 0.37 21.40
C ASP A 590 1.05 1.81 21.65
N MET A 591 0.15 2.04 22.62
CA MET A 591 -0.26 3.41 22.98
C MET A 591 0.92 4.21 23.56
N HIS A 592 1.76 3.58 24.39
CA HIS A 592 2.98 4.21 24.90
C HIS A 592 3.98 4.48 23.77
N CYS A 593 4.13 3.56 22.82
CA CYS A 593 4.95 3.77 21.61
C CYS A 593 4.46 4.95 20.79
N TYR A 594 3.15 5.03 20.50
CA TYR A 594 2.53 6.17 19.81
C TYR A 594 2.79 7.49 20.54
N ARG A 595 2.68 7.51 21.86
CA ARG A 595 2.93 8.71 22.68
C ARG A 595 4.40 9.14 22.60
N GLU A 596 5.35 8.23 22.83
CA GLU A 596 6.78 8.58 22.75
C GLU A 596 7.18 9.01 21.34
N TYR A 597 6.62 8.36 20.31
CA TYR A 597 6.78 8.77 18.92
C TYR A 597 6.26 10.19 18.67
N ALA A 598 5.03 10.50 19.11
CA ALA A 598 4.41 11.81 18.98
C ALA A 598 5.26 12.91 19.62
N TYR A 599 5.78 12.69 20.82
CA TYR A 599 6.65 13.65 21.51
C TYR A 599 8.02 13.79 20.82
N ALA A 600 8.64 12.69 20.38
CA ALA A 600 9.87 12.77 19.60
C ALA A 600 9.69 13.60 18.32
N PHE A 601 8.57 13.40 17.62
CA PHE A 601 8.20 14.15 16.41
C PHE A 601 7.93 15.63 16.71
N TYR A 602 7.13 15.92 17.74
CA TYR A 602 6.80 17.27 18.21
C TYR A 602 8.05 18.14 18.41
N TYR A 603 8.99 17.64 19.20
CA TYR A 603 10.21 18.38 19.51
C TYR A 603 11.10 18.57 18.28
N LYS A 604 11.17 17.58 17.39
CA LYS A 604 11.97 17.68 16.15
C LYS A 604 11.37 18.69 15.16
N VAL A 605 10.04 18.78 15.05
CA VAL A 605 9.38 19.81 14.22
C VAL A 605 9.62 21.20 14.79
N LYS A 606 9.59 21.40 16.11
CA LYS A 606 9.91 22.70 16.72
C LYS A 606 11.37 23.07 16.54
N ALA A 607 12.30 22.11 16.61
CA ALA A 607 13.69 22.33 16.25
C ALA A 607 13.84 22.74 14.77
N ALA A 608 13.13 22.08 13.86
CA ALA A 608 13.12 22.42 12.43
C ALA A 608 12.59 23.84 12.18
N GLN A 609 11.56 24.28 12.91
CA GLN A 609 11.04 25.65 12.83
C GLN A 609 12.14 26.67 13.15
N HIS A 610 12.91 26.45 14.21
CA HIS A 610 14.03 27.32 14.56
C HIS A 610 15.14 27.32 13.51
N VAL A 611 15.47 26.16 12.91
CA VAL A 611 16.43 26.12 11.80
C VAL A 611 15.93 26.92 10.58
N LEU A 612 14.64 26.85 10.27
CA LEU A 612 14.04 27.66 9.21
C LEU A 612 14.07 29.15 9.57
N ASN A 613 13.79 29.53 10.82
CA ASN A 613 13.93 30.92 11.28
C ASN A 613 15.36 31.43 11.15
N TYR A 614 16.37 30.62 11.48
CA TYR A 614 17.77 30.95 11.21
C TYR A 614 18.01 31.16 9.71
N HIS A 615 17.44 30.32 8.84
CA HIS A 615 17.63 30.49 7.40
C HIS A 615 17.11 31.84 6.89
N TRP A 616 15.93 32.26 7.35
CA TRP A 616 15.33 33.54 6.97
C TRP A 616 15.99 34.75 7.64
N GLY A 617 16.25 34.65 8.95
CA GLY A 617 16.71 35.78 9.78
C GLY A 617 18.21 35.85 10.03
N LYS A 618 18.95 34.78 9.73
CA LYS A 618 20.37 34.58 10.07
C LYS A 618 20.71 34.76 11.55
N ASN A 619 19.73 34.65 12.44
CA ASN A 619 19.92 34.77 13.88
C ASN A 619 20.42 33.46 14.49
N MET A 620 21.66 33.45 14.98
CA MET A 620 22.31 32.27 15.57
C MET A 620 21.56 31.74 16.80
N ASP A 621 20.88 32.61 17.56
CA ASP A 621 20.10 32.20 18.74
C ASP A 621 19.02 31.18 18.39
N GLU A 622 18.51 31.18 17.16
CA GLU A 622 17.54 30.19 16.71
C GLU A 622 18.17 28.79 16.62
N LEU A 623 19.41 28.68 16.11
CA LEU A 623 20.10 27.39 16.09
C LEU A 623 20.42 26.89 17.51
N ASP A 624 20.79 27.80 18.42
CA ASP A 624 21.02 27.45 19.83
C ASP A 624 19.73 26.97 20.52
N LYS A 625 18.57 27.55 20.20
CA LYS A 625 17.25 27.08 20.69
C LYS A 625 16.85 25.72 20.11
N ALA A 626 17.29 25.38 18.90
CA ALA A 626 16.97 24.10 18.28
C ALA A 626 17.66 22.92 18.98
N VAL A 627 18.85 23.10 19.54
CA VAL A 627 19.65 22.04 20.19
C VAL A 627 18.91 21.33 21.33
N PRO A 628 18.41 22.02 22.39
CA PRO A 628 17.74 21.34 23.50
C PRO A 628 16.44 20.64 23.06
N LEU A 629 15.78 21.13 22.01
CA LEU A 629 14.61 20.47 21.44
C LEU A 629 14.99 19.15 20.75
N MET A 630 16.10 19.12 20.01
CA MET A 630 16.61 17.86 19.45
C MET A 630 17.04 16.87 20.53
N GLU A 631 17.60 17.34 21.64
CA GLU A 631 17.95 16.48 22.78
C GLU A 631 16.70 15.86 23.43
N GLU A 632 15.63 16.62 23.65
CA GLU A 632 14.36 16.08 24.15
C GLU A 632 13.70 15.14 23.13
N SER A 633 13.76 15.47 21.83
CA SER A 633 13.33 14.54 20.77
C SER A 633 14.06 13.20 20.85
N LEU A 634 15.39 13.23 21.00
CA LEU A 634 16.22 12.03 21.08
C LEU A 634 15.97 11.23 22.36
N LYS A 635 15.65 11.90 23.48
CA LYS A 635 15.26 11.25 24.73
C LYS A 635 13.96 10.46 24.58
N HIS A 636 12.93 11.05 23.97
CA HIS A 636 11.69 10.35 23.66
C HIS A 636 11.92 9.21 22.67
N TYR A 637 12.72 9.43 21.63
CA TYR A 637 13.06 8.37 20.67
C TYR A 637 13.84 7.22 21.33
N THR A 638 14.75 7.52 22.27
CA THR A 638 15.45 6.49 23.07
C THR A 638 14.47 5.69 23.91
N LYS A 639 13.47 6.34 24.52
CA LYS A 639 12.42 5.64 25.25
C LYS A 639 11.55 4.78 24.33
N LEU A 640 11.26 5.23 23.11
CA LEU A 640 10.57 4.46 22.09
C LEU A 640 11.35 3.19 21.70
N VAL A 641 12.67 3.31 21.53
CA VAL A 641 13.55 2.15 21.32
C VAL A 641 13.47 1.20 22.50
N ASP A 642 13.42 1.72 23.74
CA ASP A 642 13.27 0.88 24.92
C ASP A 642 11.94 0.11 24.95
N LEU A 643 10.85 0.75 24.50
CA LEU A 643 9.53 0.13 24.44
C LEU A 643 9.44 -0.93 23.34
N THR A 644 10.17 -0.77 22.24
CA THR A 644 10.07 -1.63 21.05
C THR A 644 11.12 -2.74 20.98
N LYS A 645 12.25 -2.60 21.70
CA LYS A 645 13.39 -3.55 21.65
C LYS A 645 12.94 -5.00 21.84
N ASP A 646 11.97 -5.23 22.73
CA ASP A 646 11.52 -6.55 23.17
C ASP A 646 10.11 -6.91 22.71
N THR A 647 9.40 -5.98 22.06
CA THR A 647 8.00 -6.17 21.66
C THR A 647 7.81 -6.17 20.15
N TYR A 648 8.79 -5.75 19.35
CA TYR A 648 8.70 -5.72 17.90
C TYR A 648 9.94 -6.26 17.20
N LEU A 649 9.72 -6.93 16.06
CA LEU A 649 10.75 -7.44 15.16
C LEU A 649 11.30 -6.33 14.26
N PHE A 650 10.42 -5.49 13.74
CA PHE A 650 10.69 -4.40 12.80
C PHE A 650 9.45 -3.50 12.65
N ALA A 651 9.59 -2.37 11.94
CA ALA A 651 8.51 -1.47 11.59
C ALA A 651 7.93 -1.78 10.21
N ASN A 652 8.69 -1.53 9.13
CA ASN A 652 8.23 -1.79 7.77
C ASN A 652 8.30 -3.27 7.39
N SER A 653 7.24 -3.78 6.77
CA SER A 653 7.23 -5.11 6.21
C SER A 653 7.80 -5.16 4.78
N MET A 654 7.77 -4.07 4.02
CA MET A 654 8.55 -3.96 2.77
C MET A 654 10.01 -3.65 3.10
N GLN A 655 10.88 -4.66 3.08
CA GLN A 655 12.26 -4.59 3.55
C GLN A 655 13.24 -4.54 2.37
N THR A 656 13.04 -3.57 1.49
CA THR A 656 13.74 -3.45 0.20
C THR A 656 14.31 -2.04 -0.01
N ALA A 657 15.14 -1.90 -1.04
CA ALA A 657 15.73 -0.63 -1.45
C ALA A 657 14.69 0.42 -1.92
N GLN A 658 13.44 0.01 -2.13
CA GLN A 658 12.32 0.91 -2.48
C GLN A 658 11.92 1.80 -1.30
N ARG A 659 12.18 1.36 -0.06
CA ARG A 659 11.97 2.16 1.14
C ARG A 659 13.11 3.19 1.24
N ARG A 660 12.79 4.49 1.13
CA ARG A 660 13.78 5.59 1.15
C ARG A 660 13.65 6.52 2.34
N ILE A 661 12.49 6.60 2.99
CA ILE A 661 12.19 7.52 4.09
C ILE A 661 11.85 6.71 5.35
N PRO A 662 12.50 6.97 6.50
CA PRO A 662 13.45 8.06 6.76
C PRO A 662 14.82 7.92 6.08
N ILE A 663 15.24 6.69 5.74
CA ILE A 663 16.51 6.39 5.06
C ILE A 663 16.35 5.11 4.23
N GLY A 664 17.31 4.79 3.34
CA GLY A 664 17.31 3.55 2.53
C GLY A 664 17.06 2.28 3.34
N GLY A 665 16.18 1.41 2.85
CA GLY A 665 15.83 0.09 3.40
C GLY A 665 16.53 -1.09 2.73
N ASP A 666 17.59 -0.81 1.98
CA ASP A 666 18.40 -1.75 1.21
C ASP A 666 18.78 -2.99 2.04
N ASP A 667 18.62 -4.19 1.47
CA ASP A 667 18.86 -5.48 2.11
C ASP A 667 18.14 -5.67 3.46
N GLY A 668 17.02 -4.97 3.67
CA GLY A 668 16.25 -4.99 4.90
C GLY A 668 16.91 -4.25 6.07
N ASN A 669 17.86 -3.36 5.82
CA ASN A 669 18.43 -2.49 6.83
C ASN A 669 17.47 -1.36 7.24
N ASN A 670 17.78 -0.71 8.36
CA ASN A 670 17.06 0.47 8.87
C ASN A 670 15.55 0.21 9.04
N LYS A 671 15.18 -1.01 9.43
CA LYS A 671 13.79 -1.42 9.63
C LYS A 671 13.38 -1.37 11.10
N THR A 672 14.32 -1.10 12.01
CA THR A 672 14.09 -1.04 13.46
C THR A 672 14.34 0.36 14.02
N TRP A 673 13.64 0.70 15.11
CA TRP A 673 13.91 1.95 15.83
C TRP A 673 15.33 2.02 16.36
N SER A 674 15.92 0.88 16.76
CA SER A 674 17.30 0.79 17.24
C SER A 674 18.32 1.24 16.20
N GLU A 675 18.16 0.83 14.93
CA GLU A 675 19.01 1.30 13.83
C GLU A 675 18.82 2.81 13.61
N MET A 676 17.59 3.28 13.61
CA MET A 676 17.29 4.70 13.44
C MET A 676 17.84 5.58 14.55
N LEU A 677 17.91 5.08 15.79
CA LEU A 677 18.52 5.81 16.91
C LEU A 677 20.00 6.10 16.66
N VAL A 678 20.73 5.21 15.99
CA VAL A 678 22.14 5.46 15.61
C VAL A 678 22.21 6.68 14.70
N HIS A 679 21.34 6.75 13.69
CA HIS A 679 21.29 7.86 12.74
C HIS A 679 20.83 9.17 13.39
N TYR A 680 19.84 9.13 14.29
CA TYR A 680 19.37 10.33 14.99
C TYR A 680 20.36 10.86 16.03
N LYS A 681 21.20 9.99 16.62
CA LYS A 681 22.36 10.45 17.40
C LYS A 681 23.37 11.18 16.52
N ALA A 682 23.72 10.60 15.37
CA ALA A 682 24.63 11.24 14.42
C ALA A 682 24.08 12.59 13.91
N GLU A 683 22.78 12.67 13.60
CA GLU A 683 22.09 13.91 13.23
C GLU A 683 22.29 15.03 14.27
N LEU A 684 22.12 14.72 15.56
CA LEU A 684 22.34 15.69 16.64
C LEU A 684 23.80 16.11 16.78
N TYR A 685 24.74 15.17 16.67
CA TYR A 685 26.17 15.47 16.75
C TYR A 685 26.63 16.37 15.60
N ASN A 686 26.29 16.00 14.36
CA ASN A 686 26.60 16.79 13.18
C ASN A 686 25.98 18.19 13.28
N PHE A 687 24.74 18.30 13.78
CA PHE A 687 24.09 19.60 13.98
C PHE A 687 24.85 20.51 14.95
N LYS A 688 25.28 19.97 16.10
CA LYS A 688 26.08 20.73 17.07
C LYS A 688 27.43 21.15 16.49
N GLU A 689 28.13 20.26 15.78
CA GLU A 689 29.40 20.57 15.13
C GLU A 689 29.26 21.68 14.07
N ASN A 690 28.20 21.62 13.26
CA ASN A 690 27.93 22.61 12.23
C ASN A 690 27.54 23.98 12.81
N ILE A 691 26.87 24.03 13.97
CA ILE A 691 26.62 25.28 14.71
C ILE A 691 27.94 25.91 15.17
N GLU A 692 28.83 25.13 15.78
CA GLU A 692 30.13 25.64 16.25
C GLU A 692 30.99 26.14 15.09
N MET A 693 30.97 25.44 13.94
CA MET A 693 31.64 25.90 12.72
C MET A 693 31.11 27.28 12.25
N LEU A 694 29.79 27.51 12.34
CA LEU A 694 29.19 28.80 11.96
C LEU A 694 29.58 29.92 12.93
N LYS A 695 29.66 29.65 14.24
CA LYS A 695 30.07 30.62 15.26
C LYS A 695 31.54 31.01 15.13
N ASP A 696 32.39 30.05 14.77
CA ASP A 696 33.84 30.25 14.61
C ASP A 696 34.22 31.10 13.38
N LYS A 697 33.28 31.49 12.51
CA LYS A 697 33.51 32.19 11.23
C LYS A 697 34.59 31.55 10.35
N LYS A 698 34.90 30.27 10.54
CA LYS A 698 35.78 29.54 9.63
C LYS A 698 35.05 29.44 8.31
N VAL A 699 35.52 30.21 7.32
CA VAL A 699 35.11 30.09 5.92
C VAL A 699 35.20 28.60 5.58
N ARG A 700 34.08 28.03 5.13
CA ARG A 700 34.04 26.67 4.58
C ARG A 700 35.26 26.55 3.66
N LYS A 701 36.21 25.65 3.97
CA LYS A 701 37.16 25.24 2.95
C LYS A 701 36.30 24.74 1.80
N CYS A 702 36.32 25.46 0.68
CA CYS A 702 35.69 25.01 -0.54
C CYS A 702 36.27 23.61 -0.77
N VAL A 703 35.44 22.58 -0.60
CA VAL A 703 35.91 21.21 -0.84
C VAL A 703 36.41 21.22 -2.27
N GLU A 704 37.69 20.91 -2.45
CA GLU A 704 38.31 20.90 -3.77
C GLU A 704 37.62 19.79 -4.56
N VAL A 705 36.79 20.19 -5.53
CA VAL A 705 36.01 19.27 -6.35
C VAL A 705 36.92 18.76 -7.47
N THR A 706 37.37 17.51 -7.34
CA THR A 706 38.17 16.83 -8.35
C THR A 706 37.26 16.24 -9.43
N PRO A 707 37.59 16.39 -10.74
CA PRO A 707 36.90 15.68 -11.80
C PRO A 707 36.98 14.16 -11.64
N LEU A 708 35.90 13.47 -11.97
CA LEU A 708 35.78 12.01 -11.95
C LEU A 708 36.65 11.39 -13.04
N LYS A 709 37.23 10.23 -12.75
CA LYS A 709 37.99 9.44 -13.72
C LYS A 709 37.05 8.62 -14.60
N GLU A 710 37.36 8.58 -15.89
CA GLU A 710 36.65 7.76 -16.87
C GLU A 710 36.93 6.26 -16.62
N ALA A 711 35.88 5.46 -16.61
CA ALA A 711 35.97 4.00 -16.54
C ALA A 711 36.23 3.39 -17.93
N ASP A 712 36.98 2.29 -17.97
CA ASP A 712 37.21 1.53 -19.21
C ASP A 712 35.99 0.66 -19.53
N VAL A 713 35.17 1.11 -20.48
CA VAL A 713 33.98 0.38 -20.95
C VAL A 713 33.99 0.21 -22.46
N LYS A 714 33.64 -0.99 -22.91
CA LYS A 714 33.50 -1.31 -24.32
C LYS A 714 32.04 -1.17 -24.73
N ILE A 715 31.73 -0.12 -25.48
CA ILE A 715 30.40 0.08 -26.07
C ILE A 715 30.20 -0.90 -27.21
N LEU A 716 29.07 -1.61 -27.20
CA LEU A 716 28.75 -2.70 -28.12
C LEU A 716 27.83 -2.28 -29.26
N ASN A 717 27.11 -1.17 -29.10
CA ASN A 717 26.29 -0.56 -30.15
C ASN A 717 26.93 0.73 -30.72
N ASN A 718 26.51 1.15 -31.91
CA ASN A 718 27.12 2.28 -32.61
C ASN A 718 26.66 3.63 -32.04
N LEU A 719 27.24 4.06 -30.91
CA LEU A 719 27.00 5.37 -30.30
C LEU A 719 28.11 6.38 -30.63
N THR A 720 27.73 7.59 -31.03
CA THR A 720 28.68 8.68 -31.29
C THR A 720 29.17 9.26 -29.96
N LYS A 721 30.48 9.18 -29.71
CA LYS A 721 31.12 9.68 -28.48
C LYS A 721 31.32 11.20 -28.53
N VAL A 722 31.24 11.86 -27.37
CA VAL A 722 31.54 13.28 -27.21
C VAL A 722 32.21 13.52 -25.85
N LYS A 723 33.21 14.40 -25.81
CA LYS A 723 33.82 14.81 -24.54
C LYS A 723 32.93 15.81 -23.84
N ILE A 724 32.66 15.59 -22.56
CA ILE A 724 31.76 16.42 -21.76
C ILE A 724 32.51 17.66 -21.26
N GLU A 725 32.32 18.77 -21.95
CA GLU A 725 32.92 20.07 -21.64
C GLU A 725 32.03 21.21 -22.12
N LYS A 726 32.33 22.45 -21.70
CA LYS A 726 31.58 23.62 -22.14
C LYS A 726 31.62 23.74 -23.67
N GLY A 727 30.44 23.89 -24.29
CA GLY A 727 30.26 23.95 -25.73
C GLY A 727 30.01 22.60 -26.41
N ALA A 728 30.22 21.47 -25.72
CA ALA A 728 29.95 20.15 -26.29
C ALA A 728 28.46 19.96 -26.63
N LYS A 729 28.19 19.27 -27.74
CA LYS A 729 26.82 18.95 -28.18
C LYS A 729 26.47 17.51 -27.83
N ILE A 730 25.60 17.32 -26.86
CA ILE A 730 25.05 16.00 -26.48
C ILE A 730 23.79 15.63 -27.27
N PHE A 731 23.23 16.58 -28.03
CA PHE A 731 22.14 16.37 -28.96
C PHE A 731 22.54 16.84 -30.36
N SER A 732 22.29 16.00 -31.37
CA SER A 732 22.59 16.26 -32.78
C SER A 732 21.61 17.23 -33.45
N ASN A 733 20.39 17.35 -32.91
CA ASN A 733 19.27 18.11 -33.45
C ASN A 733 18.91 19.36 -32.60
N ILE A 734 19.77 19.73 -31.64
CA ILE A 734 19.64 20.97 -30.85
C ILE A 734 20.84 21.85 -31.16
N ASP A 735 20.59 23.10 -31.54
CA ASP A 735 21.65 24.00 -32.01
C ASP A 735 22.63 24.42 -30.89
N GLY A 736 22.17 24.40 -29.64
CA GLY A 736 22.94 24.75 -28.44
C GLY A 736 23.83 23.62 -27.90
N GLY A 737 24.97 23.99 -27.31
CA GLY A 737 25.85 23.10 -26.55
C GLY A 737 25.70 23.28 -25.02
N ILE A 738 26.50 22.53 -24.25
CA ILE A 738 26.61 22.67 -22.80
C ILE A 738 27.06 24.10 -22.46
N ASP A 739 26.27 24.83 -21.68
CA ASP A 739 26.57 26.21 -21.27
C ASP A 739 27.21 26.28 -19.87
N ALA A 740 26.70 25.46 -18.94
CA ALA A 740 27.24 25.30 -17.59
C ALA A 740 27.21 23.83 -17.16
N ILE A 741 28.19 23.41 -16.36
CA ILE A 741 28.38 22.01 -15.98
C ILE A 741 29.09 21.87 -14.62
N ALA A 742 28.73 20.83 -13.89
CA ALA A 742 29.41 20.41 -12.68
C ALA A 742 30.87 20.00 -12.95
N LYS A 743 31.79 20.42 -12.07
CA LYS A 743 33.22 20.14 -12.22
C LYS A 743 33.52 18.65 -12.15
N GLU A 744 32.75 17.92 -11.35
CA GLU A 744 32.79 16.48 -11.13
C GLU A 744 32.76 15.71 -12.45
N ILE A 745 31.90 16.08 -13.40
CA ILE A 745 31.66 15.34 -14.65
C ILE A 745 32.42 15.90 -15.86
N THR A 746 33.17 16.99 -15.66
CA THR A 746 33.91 17.64 -16.75
C THR A 746 35.05 16.75 -17.22
N GLY A 747 35.10 16.47 -18.51
CA GLY A 747 36.14 15.68 -19.17
C GLY A 747 35.79 14.21 -19.42
N LEU A 748 34.67 13.71 -18.86
CA LEU A 748 34.17 12.36 -19.16
C LEU A 748 33.75 12.23 -20.63
N THR A 749 33.72 10.99 -21.15
CA THR A 749 33.19 10.69 -22.48
C THR A 749 31.72 10.29 -22.39
N GLY A 750 30.85 11.17 -22.87
CA GLY A 750 29.42 10.90 -23.05
C GLY A 750 29.07 10.53 -24.49
N PHE A 751 27.77 10.55 -24.79
CA PHE A 751 27.24 10.19 -26.10
C PHE A 751 26.32 11.26 -26.69
N VAL A 752 26.33 11.36 -28.02
CA VAL A 752 25.45 12.24 -28.79
C VAL A 752 24.21 11.46 -29.20
N PHE A 753 23.03 11.96 -28.83
CA PHE A 753 21.75 11.40 -29.25
C PHE A 753 21.03 12.33 -30.23
N ASN A 754 20.00 11.82 -30.89
CA ASN A 754 19.00 12.66 -31.57
C ASN A 754 17.79 12.73 -30.65
N GLY A 755 17.55 13.90 -30.05
CA GLY A 755 16.48 14.10 -29.09
C GLY A 755 15.10 13.77 -29.67
N GLU A 756 14.81 14.18 -30.91
CA GLU A 756 13.54 13.84 -31.55
C GLU A 756 13.37 12.32 -31.69
N LYS A 757 14.43 11.60 -32.06
CA LYS A 757 14.38 10.13 -32.07
C LYS A 757 14.14 9.54 -30.67
N GLN A 758 14.77 10.09 -29.63
CA GLN A 758 14.54 9.61 -28.26
C GLN A 758 13.09 9.81 -27.80
N ARG A 759 12.34 10.76 -28.37
CA ARG A 759 10.91 10.94 -28.03
C ARG A 759 10.05 9.80 -28.55
N ASP A 760 10.39 9.27 -29.72
CA ASP A 760 9.60 8.24 -30.39
C ASP A 760 10.06 6.83 -29.97
N ASP A 761 11.39 6.67 -29.82
CA ASP A 761 12.07 5.41 -29.53
C ASP A 761 12.78 5.43 -28.16
N ALA A 762 12.76 4.30 -27.45
CA ALA A 762 13.58 4.14 -26.26
C ALA A 762 15.08 4.15 -26.60
N THR A 763 15.91 4.64 -25.68
CA THR A 763 17.36 4.73 -25.93
C THR A 763 18.08 3.51 -25.35
N THR A 764 18.64 2.67 -26.21
CA THR A 764 19.39 1.49 -25.79
C THR A 764 20.88 1.78 -25.69
N ILE A 765 21.49 1.41 -24.55
CA ILE A 765 22.94 1.42 -24.33
C ILE A 765 23.39 -0.02 -24.10
N GLU A 766 24.26 -0.53 -24.98
CA GLU A 766 24.86 -1.86 -24.83
C GLU A 766 26.35 -1.70 -24.56
N PHE A 767 26.83 -2.26 -23.46
CA PHE A 767 28.23 -2.13 -23.08
C PHE A 767 28.75 -3.35 -22.31
N GLU A 768 30.06 -3.48 -22.27
CA GLU A 768 30.80 -4.49 -21.51
C GLU A 768 31.83 -3.79 -20.63
N CYS A 769 31.92 -4.23 -19.37
CA CYS A 769 32.85 -3.68 -18.37
C CYS A 769 33.51 -4.82 -17.60
N SER A 770 34.80 -4.70 -17.30
CA SER A 770 35.59 -5.71 -16.57
C SER A 770 35.56 -5.52 -15.05
N SER A 771 35.12 -4.36 -14.59
CA SER A 771 34.98 -3.92 -13.20
C SER A 771 33.58 -3.33 -12.97
N PRO A 772 33.11 -3.20 -11.72
CA PRO A 772 31.91 -2.42 -11.42
C PRO A 772 32.06 -0.95 -11.84
N VAL A 773 31.07 -0.42 -12.55
CA VAL A 773 31.07 0.96 -13.06
C VAL A 773 29.76 1.67 -12.73
N THR A 774 29.82 3.00 -12.65
CA THR A 774 28.63 3.86 -12.55
C THR A 774 28.49 4.66 -13.84
N MET A 775 27.36 4.51 -14.53
CA MET A 775 26.97 5.35 -15.65
C MET A 775 26.21 6.59 -15.15
N LEU A 776 26.51 7.76 -15.70
CA LEU A 776 25.90 9.03 -15.32
C LEU A 776 24.89 9.49 -16.36
N VAL A 777 23.63 9.61 -15.94
CA VAL A 777 22.52 9.98 -16.82
C VAL A 777 21.96 11.34 -16.38
N ALA A 778 21.81 12.26 -17.33
CA ALA A 778 21.21 13.57 -17.12
C ALA A 778 19.72 13.53 -17.45
N TYR A 779 18.89 13.86 -16.46
CA TYR A 779 17.46 14.07 -16.62
C TYR A 779 17.13 15.55 -16.44
N PHE A 780 16.39 16.11 -17.40
CA PHE A 780 16.05 17.53 -17.44
C PHE A 780 14.80 17.83 -16.61
N LYS A 781 14.83 18.92 -15.84
CA LYS A 781 13.78 19.34 -14.91
C LYS A 781 12.62 20.05 -15.61
N ASP A 782 11.96 19.34 -16.51
CA ASP A 782 10.80 19.85 -17.23
C ASP A 782 9.86 18.66 -17.51
N ASP A 783 8.62 18.77 -17.03
CA ASP A 783 7.60 17.72 -17.15
C ASP A 783 6.97 17.65 -18.56
N HIS A 784 7.42 18.49 -19.51
CA HIS A 784 7.00 18.40 -20.89
C HIS A 784 7.39 17.04 -21.49
N ARG A 785 6.45 16.39 -22.19
CA ARG A 785 6.56 15.06 -22.83
C ARG A 785 7.76 14.84 -23.77
N LYS A 786 8.54 15.88 -24.06
CA LYS A 786 9.74 15.79 -24.88
C LYS A 786 10.94 15.28 -24.08
N PHE A 787 10.91 15.43 -22.75
CA PHE A 787 11.97 15.00 -21.84
C PHE A 787 11.71 13.60 -21.32
N ALA A 788 12.78 12.84 -21.12
CA ALA A 788 12.68 11.57 -20.44
C ALA A 788 12.37 11.83 -18.96
N LYS A 789 11.42 11.08 -18.41
CA LYS A 789 11.13 11.15 -16.99
C LYS A 789 12.26 10.48 -16.21
N ALA A 790 12.76 11.14 -15.18
CA ALA A 790 13.66 10.52 -14.22
C ALA A 790 12.99 9.29 -13.58
N PRO A 791 13.76 8.25 -13.22
CA PRO A 791 13.27 7.07 -12.52
C PRO A 791 12.55 7.46 -11.22
N ARG A 792 11.35 6.91 -11.00
CA ARG A 792 10.49 7.21 -9.82
C ARG A 792 9.83 5.94 -9.29
N LEU A 793 9.99 5.68 -8.00
CA LEU A 793 9.53 4.47 -7.33
C LEU A 793 8.00 4.35 -7.22
N GLU A 794 7.26 5.44 -7.34
CA GLU A 794 5.79 5.45 -7.27
C GLU A 794 5.11 4.89 -8.52
N SER A 795 5.81 4.94 -9.65
CA SER A 795 5.30 4.51 -10.96
C SER A 795 6.17 3.44 -11.60
N ASP A 796 7.39 3.23 -11.12
CA ASP A 796 8.34 2.28 -11.70
C ASP A 796 9.02 1.50 -10.58
N ALA A 797 8.58 0.27 -10.36
CA ALA A 797 9.18 -0.62 -9.39
C ALA A 797 10.66 -0.93 -9.67
N SER A 798 11.15 -0.75 -10.90
CA SER A 798 12.56 -0.94 -11.26
C SER A 798 13.41 0.33 -11.08
N ALA A 799 12.81 1.44 -10.64
CA ALA A 799 13.45 2.76 -10.55
C ALA A 799 14.66 2.83 -9.62
N ASN A 800 14.98 1.78 -8.86
CA ASN A 800 16.18 1.72 -8.04
C ASN A 800 17.05 0.47 -8.25
N ASP A 801 16.80 -0.35 -9.27
CA ASP A 801 17.56 -1.58 -9.55
C ASP A 801 19.07 -1.35 -9.73
N TYR A 802 19.44 -0.14 -10.18
CA TYR A 802 20.79 0.33 -10.41
C TYR A 802 21.21 1.42 -9.40
N GLY A 803 20.44 1.64 -8.33
CA GLY A 803 20.67 2.73 -7.36
C GLY A 803 20.31 4.13 -7.89
N GLN A 804 19.45 4.19 -8.91
CA GLN A 804 19.13 5.38 -9.70
C GLN A 804 17.91 6.17 -9.21
N ALA A 805 17.32 5.84 -8.05
CA ALA A 805 16.11 6.54 -7.59
C ALA A 805 16.37 8.00 -7.17
N GLU A 806 17.61 8.33 -6.81
CA GLU A 806 18.01 9.63 -6.28
C GLU A 806 19.17 10.21 -7.10
N PRO A 807 19.18 11.52 -7.39
CA PRO A 807 20.28 12.14 -8.11
C PRO A 807 21.52 12.26 -7.21
N VAL A 808 22.71 12.09 -7.80
CA VAL A 808 24.00 12.32 -7.10
C VAL A 808 24.49 13.75 -7.25
N LEU A 809 24.10 14.46 -8.30
CA LEU A 809 24.41 15.87 -8.47
C LEU A 809 23.15 16.59 -8.92
N THR A 810 22.66 17.52 -8.10
CA THR A 810 21.50 18.34 -8.46
C THR A 810 21.92 19.68 -9.07
N ASN A 811 21.10 20.22 -9.97
CA ASN A 811 21.33 21.50 -10.66
C ASN A 811 22.68 21.53 -11.39
N ALA A 812 23.02 20.42 -12.05
CA ALA A 812 24.41 20.06 -12.37
C ALA A 812 24.78 20.20 -13.86
N LEU A 813 23.81 20.34 -14.76
CA LEU A 813 24.06 20.50 -16.19
C LEU A 813 23.03 21.44 -16.84
N HIS A 814 23.51 22.47 -17.53
CA HIS A 814 22.69 23.37 -18.34
C HIS A 814 23.11 23.26 -19.82
N VAL A 815 22.16 22.89 -20.69
CA VAL A 815 22.35 22.85 -22.15
C VAL A 815 21.52 23.97 -22.76
N LYS A 816 22.12 24.78 -23.62
CA LYS A 816 21.46 25.96 -24.19
C LYS A 816 20.18 25.56 -24.94
N GLY A 817 19.04 26.12 -24.54
CA GLY A 817 17.73 25.82 -25.13
C GLY A 817 17.02 24.59 -24.53
N VAL A 818 17.56 24.05 -23.44
CA VAL A 818 17.04 22.89 -22.71
C VAL A 818 16.97 23.25 -21.23
N ALA A 819 16.06 22.62 -20.46
CA ALA A 819 15.97 22.84 -19.02
C ALA A 819 17.26 22.44 -18.29
N LEU A 820 17.39 22.87 -17.03
CA LEU A 820 18.47 22.41 -16.15
C LEU A 820 18.31 20.91 -15.84
N ALA A 821 19.41 20.18 -15.70
CA ALA A 821 19.40 18.74 -15.42
C ALA A 821 20.08 18.35 -14.11
N ASP A 822 19.53 17.28 -13.52
CA ASP A 822 20.13 16.51 -12.44
C ASP A 822 20.82 15.27 -12.99
N ILE A 823 21.89 14.83 -12.30
CA ILE A 823 22.66 13.65 -12.69
C ILE A 823 22.31 12.48 -11.77
N TYR A 824 21.87 11.40 -12.39
CA TYR A 824 21.47 10.17 -11.73
C TYR A 824 22.52 9.06 -11.95
N PRO A 825 22.87 8.30 -10.90
CA PRO A 825 23.82 7.20 -11.02
C PRO A 825 23.10 5.91 -11.45
N TYR A 826 23.68 5.17 -12.39
CA TYR A 826 23.27 3.80 -12.70
C TYR A 826 24.46 2.88 -12.46
N LYS A 827 24.40 2.08 -11.40
CA LYS A 827 25.49 1.19 -10.96
C LYS A 827 25.37 -0.17 -11.62
N PHE A 828 26.45 -0.65 -12.21
CA PHE A 828 26.55 -1.94 -12.88
C PHE A 828 27.70 -2.76 -12.31
N LYS A 829 27.51 -4.08 -12.24
CA LYS A 829 28.58 -5.04 -11.93
C LYS A 829 29.42 -5.30 -13.18
N ALA A 830 30.59 -5.96 -13.05
CA ALA A 830 31.33 -6.43 -14.21
C ALA A 830 30.47 -7.37 -15.09
N GLY A 831 30.61 -7.27 -16.41
CA GLY A 831 29.89 -8.10 -17.38
C GLY A 831 29.35 -7.30 -18.57
N ARG A 832 28.52 -7.98 -19.37
CA ARG A 832 27.80 -7.41 -20.51
C ARG A 832 26.42 -6.93 -20.06
N HIS A 833 26.07 -5.71 -20.41
CA HIS A 833 24.82 -5.06 -20.01
C HIS A 833 24.09 -4.46 -21.21
N THR A 834 22.77 -4.48 -21.12
CA THR A 834 21.86 -3.72 -21.97
C THR A 834 20.96 -2.90 -21.06
N LEU A 835 21.02 -1.58 -21.19
CA LEU A 835 20.09 -0.67 -20.52
C LEU A 835 19.19 -0.02 -21.56
N ILE A 836 17.89 0.00 -21.29
CA ILE A 836 16.91 0.75 -22.07
C ILE A 836 16.48 1.94 -21.20
N LEU A 837 16.78 3.15 -21.66
CA LEU A 837 16.35 4.39 -21.04
C LEU A 837 14.96 4.79 -21.55
N PRO A 838 14.14 5.45 -20.70
CA PRO A 838 12.79 5.85 -21.06
C PRO A 838 12.78 6.82 -22.26
N LYS A 839 11.64 6.85 -22.97
CA LYS A 839 11.43 7.79 -24.08
C LYS A 839 11.53 9.23 -23.60
N GLY A 840 12.18 10.06 -24.40
CA GLY A 840 12.38 11.49 -24.22
C GLY A 840 13.85 11.89 -24.14
N TYR A 841 14.11 13.19 -24.17
CA TYR A 841 15.47 13.74 -24.15
C TYR A 841 16.12 13.42 -22.80
N CYS A 842 17.25 12.72 -22.84
CA CYS A 842 18.15 12.48 -21.71
C CYS A 842 19.61 12.46 -22.21
N GLY A 843 20.55 12.79 -21.33
CA GLY A 843 21.99 12.72 -21.64
C GLY A 843 22.62 11.49 -20.99
N VAL A 844 23.59 10.86 -21.66
CA VAL A 844 24.50 9.89 -21.04
C VAL A 844 25.89 10.51 -21.05
N LEU A 845 26.37 10.87 -19.86
CA LEU A 845 27.53 11.73 -19.67
C LEU A 845 28.85 10.97 -19.49
N GLY A 846 28.77 9.65 -19.34
CA GLY A 846 29.92 8.76 -19.29
C GLY A 846 29.86 7.77 -18.13
N PHE A 847 30.97 7.05 -17.95
CA PHE A 847 31.13 6.01 -16.95
C PHE A 847 32.30 6.34 -16.03
N THR A 848 32.18 5.98 -14.75
CA THR A 848 33.23 6.16 -13.75
C THR A 848 33.26 5.01 -12.75
N GLU A 849 34.45 4.72 -12.20
CA GLU A 849 34.64 3.83 -11.06
C GLU A 849 34.73 4.61 -9.73
N ASP A 850 34.84 5.94 -9.81
CA ASP A 850 35.01 6.80 -8.64
C ASP A 850 33.70 6.86 -7.83
N LYS A 851 33.85 7.00 -6.51
CA LYS A 851 32.72 7.29 -5.63
C LYS A 851 32.30 8.74 -5.79
N ILE A 852 31.00 8.96 -5.99
CA ILE A 852 30.42 10.28 -6.19
C ILE A 852 29.82 10.73 -4.85
N LYS A 853 30.17 11.93 -4.42
CA LYS A 853 29.58 12.55 -3.24
C LYS A 853 28.34 13.34 -3.66
N GLU A 854 27.21 13.07 -3.02
CA GLU A 854 25.97 13.79 -3.25
C GLU A 854 26.13 15.29 -2.98
N ARG A 855 25.70 16.14 -3.93
CA ARG A 855 25.81 17.59 -3.80
C ARG A 855 24.85 18.36 -4.71
N ASP A 856 24.32 19.48 -4.22
CA ASP A 856 23.74 20.52 -5.08
C ASP A 856 24.85 21.39 -5.68
N VAL A 857 24.92 21.42 -7.01
CA VAL A 857 25.94 22.15 -7.77
C VAL A 857 25.57 23.64 -7.88
N ALA A 858 24.29 23.99 -7.72
CA ALA A 858 23.75 25.34 -7.70
C ALA A 858 24.05 26.18 -8.96
N LEU A 859 24.05 25.58 -10.16
CA LEU A 859 24.39 26.30 -11.40
C LEU A 859 23.42 27.45 -11.75
N GLU A 860 22.16 27.42 -11.30
CA GLU A 860 21.19 28.52 -11.46
C GLU A 860 21.03 29.39 -10.19
N GLY A 861 21.93 29.27 -9.22
CA GLY A 861 21.77 29.91 -7.92
C GLY A 861 20.70 29.18 -7.11
N GLY A 862 21.04 28.00 -6.60
CA GLY A 862 20.14 27.23 -5.74
C GLY A 862 19.77 28.02 -4.48
N ALA A 863 18.51 27.91 -4.06
CA ALA A 863 18.10 28.31 -2.73
C ALA A 863 18.96 27.52 -1.72
N ASP A 864 19.84 28.21 -0.98
CA ASP A 864 20.71 27.65 0.06
C ASP A 864 19.87 27.04 1.20
N ALA A 865 19.15 25.95 1.00
CA ALA A 865 18.44 25.26 2.07
C ALA A 865 19.45 24.88 3.17
N PRO A 866 19.13 25.08 4.46
CA PRO A 866 20.09 24.88 5.55
C PRO A 866 20.24 23.40 5.92
N ASP A 867 19.85 22.47 5.04
CA ASP A 867 19.82 21.03 5.31
C ASP A 867 21.22 20.43 5.50
N TRP A 868 22.25 21.07 4.92
CA TRP A 868 23.64 20.71 5.16
C TRP A 868 24.05 20.74 6.64
N LEU A 869 23.30 21.43 7.52
CA LEU A 869 23.56 21.48 8.95
C LEU A 869 23.49 20.10 9.63
N PHE A 870 22.91 19.09 8.99
CA PHE A 870 22.65 17.77 9.58
C PHE A 870 23.63 16.68 9.13
N TYR A 871 24.56 17.00 8.22
CA TYR A 871 25.44 16.04 7.55
C TYR A 871 26.92 16.27 7.85
#